data_AF-A0A1I8IKN9-F1
#
_entry.id   AF-A0A1I8IKN9-F1
#
_cell.length_a   1.000
_cell.length_b   1.000
_cell.length_c   1.000
_cell.angle_alpha   90.00
_cell.angle_beta   90.00
_cell.angle_gamma   90.00
#
_symmetry.space_group_name_H-M   'P 1'
#
loop_
_entity.id
_entity.type
_entity.pdbx_description
1 polymer ?
#
loop_
_entity_poly.entity_id
_entity_poly.type
_entity_poly.pdbx_seq_one_letter_code
_entity_poly.pdbx_strand_id
1 'polypeptide(L)'
;GRIYCDVLRLWAIVESSEALAEEITRAITAHKRGAACALARELNSAAAAASALARDNAANAGRILPRTYSVVSGGGGGGSSDLVRFQPPGASKETEYHMMKFYSWDASLIADILTGEARIDLPFRVTEQEHAIIELSSESPVLLIGRSGTGKTTCCVFRMFSEFSDYWRQVRSEANPIIPRRRLYRLVDPDAADDGAQSDEDADAADDAGDAAGGEADQRHRGRHRGRVRNRNRTTNSDATDTYEEEAAAVASSAVDVGSDNEDAPEPQFDHLRQLFVTKNPVLCREVRKNFYDLCAGLRDAELPEPEFELPNRLQVANSGHFPMFVSSKQLWMLLDASLPGQPFFQRNEDGSLAKKVPGWEDEEADIEFLLDSTADDLFDAANYYDDGNADGGGVEGGADVAGAGGANADQQNPAPQQLEDRRREVTYELFSTSLWEKLPSKLRSGLQPSLVWTELVSFIKGSVEALNSPGGFLSLAKYRELGKKRAPEFADSRERVYRLFEEYQRLLRDLGLFDMNDLVACLYRRQTVWLAESAAPSPEEDWALHAIFVDETQDFTQAELSLLLRCCQDPNRMFFTGDTAQSIMRGVSFRFTDLKTLFHHARRGLQSQGATGALRMPDGLQVLTHNYRSHSGILGLASCVILLLGRLFPSTFDPLEPDMGLFPGPKPVLIESCSATDLAFLLQGARRKSNAHIDFGAHQAIIVASDEARRYLVENVPELSIALVLTVYESKGLEFDDVLLYNFFKDSPASEKV
;
A
#
# COMPACT_ATOMS: atom_id res chain seq x y z
N GLY A 1 3.79 -5.00 -27.47
CA GLY A 1 2.51 -5.53 -27.98
C GLY A 1 2.19 -6.82 -27.25
N ARG A 2 0.91 -7.13 -27.01
CA ARG A 2 0.46 -8.32 -26.27
C ARG A 2 0.70 -9.58 -27.12
N ILE A 3 1.83 -10.24 -26.89
CA ILE A 3 2.24 -11.45 -27.61
C ILE A 3 2.14 -12.63 -26.64
N TYR A 4 1.35 -13.62 -27.03
CA TYR A 4 1.25 -14.90 -26.33
C TYR A 4 2.18 -15.91 -26.99
N CYS A 5 2.64 -16.90 -26.25
CA CYS A 5 3.39 -18.01 -26.82
C CYS A 5 2.98 -19.37 -26.24
N ASP A 6 3.29 -20.43 -26.97
CA ASP A 6 3.22 -21.79 -26.41
C ASP A 6 4.17 -21.89 -25.22
N VAL A 7 3.70 -22.50 -24.13
CA VAL A 7 4.49 -22.71 -22.91
C VAL A 7 4.33 -24.16 -22.46
N LEU A 8 5.44 -24.81 -22.13
CA LEU A 8 5.43 -26.09 -21.41
C LEU A 8 5.25 -25.81 -19.91
N ARG A 9 4.30 -26.50 -19.29
CA ARG A 9 4.00 -26.35 -17.85
C ARG A 9 4.19 -27.70 -17.16
N LEU A 10 4.98 -27.72 -16.10
CA LEU A 10 4.98 -28.84 -15.16
C LEU A 10 3.81 -28.61 -14.18
N TRP A 11 2.92 -29.60 -14.07
CA TRP A 11 1.72 -29.49 -13.24
C TRP A 11 1.92 -30.09 -11.85
N ALA A 12 2.42 -31.33 -11.80
CA ALA A 12 2.70 -32.05 -10.58
C ALA A 12 3.80 -33.08 -10.82
N ILE A 13 4.57 -33.39 -9.78
CA ILE A 13 5.45 -34.55 -9.70
C ILE A 13 4.83 -35.48 -8.64
N VAL A 14 4.56 -36.73 -9.01
CA VAL A 14 3.89 -37.70 -8.13
C VAL A 14 4.67 -39.00 -8.10
N GLU A 15 4.71 -39.64 -6.93
CA GLU A 15 5.47 -40.86 -6.70
C GLU A 15 4.69 -42.15 -7.04
N SER A 16 3.36 -42.06 -7.17
CA SER A 16 2.48 -43.21 -7.42
C SER A 16 1.57 -43.02 -8.63
N SER A 17 1.24 -44.13 -9.29
CA SER A 17 0.32 -44.16 -10.44
C SER A 17 -1.12 -43.77 -10.05
N GLU A 18 -1.53 -44.06 -8.82
CA GLU A 18 -2.85 -43.69 -8.29
C GLU A 18 -2.95 -42.17 -8.07
N ALA A 19 -1.94 -41.57 -7.44
CA ALA A 19 -1.85 -40.11 -7.29
C ALA A 19 -1.78 -39.39 -8.66
N LEU A 20 -1.15 -40.01 -9.66
CA LEU A 20 -1.11 -39.49 -11.03
C LEU A 20 -2.51 -39.39 -11.66
N ALA A 21 -3.35 -40.41 -11.49
CA ALA A 21 -4.71 -40.40 -12.03
C ALA A 21 -5.58 -39.31 -11.38
N GLU A 22 -5.43 -39.12 -10.07
CA GLU A 22 -6.09 -38.02 -9.36
C GLU A 22 -5.61 -36.65 -9.84
N GLU A 23 -4.29 -36.46 -9.97
CA GLU A 23 -3.74 -35.18 -10.41
C GLU A 23 -4.11 -34.84 -11.85
N ILE A 24 -4.16 -35.82 -12.74
CA ILE A 24 -4.67 -35.61 -14.10
C ILE A 24 -6.12 -35.13 -14.04
N THR A 25 -6.94 -35.72 -13.18
CA THR A 25 -8.34 -35.32 -13.00
C THR A 25 -8.46 -33.90 -12.44
N ARG A 26 -7.64 -33.56 -11.43
CA ARG A 26 -7.53 -32.20 -10.87
C ARG A 26 -7.11 -31.20 -11.95
N ALA A 27 -6.12 -31.53 -12.76
CA ALA A 27 -5.60 -30.69 -13.84
C ALA A 27 -6.63 -30.43 -14.94
N ILE A 28 -7.33 -31.48 -15.39
CA ILE A 28 -8.41 -31.36 -16.38
C ILE A 28 -9.54 -30.48 -15.83
N THR A 29 -9.90 -30.65 -14.55
CA THR A 29 -10.94 -29.87 -13.90
C THR A 29 -10.55 -28.40 -13.80
N ALA A 30 -9.35 -28.10 -13.32
CA ALA A 30 -8.77 -26.76 -13.25
C ALA A 30 -8.76 -26.07 -14.63
N HIS A 31 -8.35 -26.79 -15.67
CA HIS A 31 -8.32 -26.27 -17.04
C HIS A 31 -9.74 -25.97 -17.57
N LYS A 32 -10.69 -26.89 -17.40
CA LYS A 32 -12.09 -26.69 -17.79
C LYS A 32 -12.71 -25.50 -17.08
N ARG A 33 -12.44 -25.33 -15.79
CA ARG A 33 -12.91 -24.18 -15.01
C ARG A 33 -12.32 -22.86 -15.51
N GLY A 34 -11.09 -22.88 -16.01
CA GLY A 34 -10.45 -21.74 -16.66
C GLY A 34 -11.24 -21.15 -17.83
N ALA A 35 -12.13 -21.92 -18.46
CA ALA A 35 -13.01 -21.41 -19.52
C ALA A 35 -14.01 -20.35 -19.03
N ALA A 36 -14.38 -20.39 -17.74
CA ALA A 36 -15.26 -19.42 -17.09
C ALA A 36 -14.48 -18.22 -16.51
N CYS A 37 -13.15 -18.21 -16.62
CA CYS A 37 -12.33 -17.12 -16.12
C CYS A 37 -12.52 -15.85 -16.94
N ALA A 38 -12.67 -14.69 -16.29
CA ALA A 38 -12.81 -13.39 -16.94
C ALA A 38 -11.61 -13.02 -17.85
N LEU A 39 -10.43 -13.57 -17.56
CA LEU A 39 -9.20 -13.33 -18.34
C LEU A 39 -9.10 -14.18 -19.62
N ALA A 40 -10.00 -15.15 -19.81
CA ALA A 40 -10.02 -16.00 -20.99
C ALA A 40 -10.30 -15.18 -22.26
N ARG A 41 -9.51 -15.39 -23.30
CA ARG A 41 -9.56 -14.57 -24.53
C ARG A 41 -9.27 -15.38 -25.78
N GLU A 42 -9.70 -14.87 -26.93
CA GLU A 42 -9.36 -15.43 -28.23
C GLU A 42 -8.07 -14.83 -28.78
N LEU A 43 -7.23 -15.71 -29.31
CA LEU A 43 -5.93 -15.40 -29.87
C LEU A 43 -5.91 -15.76 -31.35
N ASN A 44 -5.28 -14.91 -32.15
CA ASN A 44 -5.10 -15.09 -33.58
C ASN A 44 -3.81 -15.89 -33.86
N SER A 45 -3.93 -17.01 -34.57
CA SER A 45 -2.82 -17.87 -34.97
C SER A 45 -2.11 -17.42 -36.26
N ALA A 46 -2.54 -16.34 -36.91
CA ALA A 46 -1.89 -15.82 -38.13
C ALA A 46 -0.41 -15.43 -37.90
N ALA A 47 -0.07 -14.93 -36.70
CA ALA A 47 1.32 -14.69 -36.29
C ALA A 47 2.11 -16.01 -36.06
N ALA A 48 1.42 -17.07 -35.61
CA ALA A 48 2.00 -18.40 -35.43
C ALA A 48 2.40 -19.03 -36.77
N ALA A 49 1.67 -18.72 -37.86
CA ALA A 49 2.03 -19.15 -39.22
C ALA A 49 3.35 -18.51 -39.70
N ALA A 50 3.58 -17.23 -39.39
CA ALA A 50 4.85 -16.56 -39.69
C ALA A 50 6.03 -17.09 -38.84
N SER A 51 5.81 -17.38 -37.55
CA SER A 51 6.80 -18.09 -36.71
C SER A 51 7.06 -19.53 -37.19
N ALA A 52 6.05 -20.21 -37.74
CA ALA A 52 6.21 -21.55 -38.32
C ALA A 52 7.06 -21.53 -39.60
N LEU A 53 6.93 -20.51 -40.45
CA LEU A 53 7.77 -20.30 -41.64
C LEU A 53 9.25 -20.01 -41.31
N ALA A 54 9.55 -19.43 -40.13
CA ALA A 54 10.92 -19.22 -39.66
C ALA A 54 11.60 -20.52 -39.15
N ARG A 55 10.84 -21.62 -38.98
CA ARG A 55 11.37 -22.95 -38.60
C ARG A 55 12.10 -23.64 -39.75
N ASP A 56 11.78 -23.30 -41.00
CA ASP A 56 12.37 -23.89 -42.21
C ASP A 56 13.72 -23.27 -42.61
N ASN A 57 14.25 -22.32 -41.83
CA ASN A 57 15.63 -21.87 -42.00
C ASN A 57 16.61 -22.97 -41.57
N ALA A 58 17.65 -23.21 -42.37
CA ALA A 58 18.67 -24.22 -42.12
C ALA A 58 19.35 -24.13 -40.73
N ALA A 59 19.36 -22.94 -40.11
CA ALA A 59 19.88 -22.70 -38.76
C ALA A 59 19.00 -23.26 -37.62
N ASN A 60 17.72 -23.56 -37.89
CA ASN A 60 16.73 -24.01 -36.89
C ASN A 60 16.26 -25.45 -37.13
N ALA A 61 16.88 -26.18 -38.07
CA ALA A 61 16.54 -27.56 -38.37
C ALA A 61 16.63 -28.43 -37.11
N GLY A 62 15.51 -29.08 -36.75
CA GLY A 62 15.40 -29.96 -35.58
C GLY A 62 15.01 -29.28 -34.26
N ARG A 63 14.81 -27.95 -34.22
CA ARG A 63 14.36 -27.24 -33.01
C ARG A 63 12.83 -27.03 -33.00
N ILE A 64 12.17 -27.40 -31.91
CA ILE A 64 10.76 -27.09 -31.67
C ILE A 64 10.68 -25.71 -31.00
N LEU A 65 10.38 -24.68 -31.78
CA LEU A 65 10.22 -23.32 -31.25
C LEU A 65 8.74 -23.03 -30.91
N PRO A 66 8.45 -22.35 -29.78
CA PRO A 66 7.08 -22.03 -29.38
C PRO A 66 6.41 -21.16 -30.44
N ARG A 67 5.12 -21.41 -30.73
CA ARG A 67 4.34 -20.52 -31.58
C ARG A 67 4.05 -19.24 -30.83
N THR A 68 3.90 -18.14 -31.58
CA THR A 68 3.48 -16.85 -31.04
C THR A 68 2.08 -16.50 -31.54
N TYR A 69 1.28 -15.89 -30.68
CA TYR A 69 -0.10 -15.52 -30.97
C TYR A 69 -0.31 -14.06 -30.59
N SER A 70 -1.27 -13.42 -31.25
CA SER A 70 -1.65 -12.03 -30.97
C SER A 70 -3.11 -11.98 -30.53
N VAL A 71 -3.45 -11.02 -29.66
CA VAL A 71 -4.85 -10.83 -29.23
C VAL A 71 -5.68 -10.35 -30.42
N VAL A 72 -6.91 -10.87 -30.57
CA VAL A 72 -7.85 -10.41 -31.60
C VAL A 72 -8.34 -9.00 -31.26
N SER A 73 -7.92 -7.98 -32.01
CA SER A 73 -8.48 -6.62 -31.91
C SER A 73 -9.82 -6.57 -32.63
N GLY A 74 -10.90 -6.20 -31.93
CA GLY A 74 -12.27 -6.18 -32.47
C GLY A 74 -12.41 -5.34 -33.74
N GLY A 75 -13.09 -5.90 -34.75
CA GLY A 75 -13.54 -5.15 -35.94
C GLY A 75 -13.15 -5.70 -37.31
N GLY A 76 -12.52 -6.87 -37.41
CA GLY A 76 -12.18 -7.51 -38.70
C GLY A 76 -12.92 -8.83 -38.89
N GLY A 77 -14.09 -8.80 -39.54
CA GLY A 77 -14.73 -10.02 -40.05
C GLY A 77 -13.85 -10.66 -41.12
N GLY A 78 -13.05 -11.65 -40.73
CA GLY A 78 -12.20 -12.41 -41.64
C GLY A 78 -11.93 -13.81 -41.11
N GLY A 79 -12.55 -14.82 -41.74
CA GLY A 79 -12.12 -16.22 -41.72
C GLY A 79 -12.07 -16.93 -40.36
N SER A 80 -13.12 -17.70 -40.06
CA SER A 80 -13.31 -18.53 -38.86
C SER A 80 -12.32 -19.70 -38.64
N SER A 81 -11.16 -19.78 -39.31
CA SER A 81 -10.34 -21.01 -39.28
C SER A 81 -9.14 -21.02 -38.32
N ASP A 82 -8.75 -19.89 -37.73
CA ASP A 82 -7.42 -19.74 -37.11
C ASP A 82 -7.43 -19.01 -35.75
N LEU A 83 -8.39 -19.36 -34.90
CA LEU A 83 -8.52 -18.83 -33.53
C LEU A 83 -8.18 -19.89 -32.49
N VAL A 84 -7.36 -19.51 -31.51
CA VAL A 84 -7.01 -20.34 -30.33
C VAL A 84 -7.51 -19.63 -29.09
N ARG A 85 -8.18 -20.35 -28.18
CA ARG A 85 -8.67 -19.77 -26.94
C ARG A 85 -7.64 -19.92 -25.82
N PHE A 86 -7.19 -18.80 -25.26
CA PHE A 86 -6.42 -18.77 -24.04
C PHE A 86 -7.35 -18.87 -22.83
N GLN A 87 -7.07 -19.81 -21.94
CA GLN A 87 -7.84 -20.06 -20.72
C GLN A 87 -6.87 -20.31 -19.56
N PRO A 88 -6.71 -19.35 -18.63
CA PRO A 88 -5.89 -19.58 -17.46
C PRO A 88 -6.59 -20.59 -16.53
N PRO A 89 -5.89 -21.62 -16.02
CA PRO A 89 -6.50 -22.62 -15.15
C PRO A 89 -7.02 -22.02 -13.84
N GLY A 90 -8.27 -22.36 -13.49
CA GLY A 90 -8.87 -22.03 -12.19
C GLY A 90 -8.55 -23.07 -11.13
N ALA A 91 -8.80 -22.74 -9.86
CA ALA A 91 -8.75 -23.70 -8.76
C ALA A 91 -9.57 -24.96 -9.07
N SER A 92 -9.18 -26.11 -8.54
CA SER A 92 -9.87 -27.38 -8.85
C SER A 92 -11.12 -27.59 -7.98
N LYS A 93 -11.15 -27.12 -6.73
CA LYS A 93 -12.27 -27.29 -5.80
C LYS A 93 -13.40 -26.30 -6.05
N GLU A 94 -14.64 -26.76 -6.17
CA GLU A 94 -15.79 -25.92 -6.56
C GLU A 94 -16.03 -24.68 -5.66
N THR A 95 -15.61 -24.74 -4.41
CA THR A 95 -15.73 -23.63 -3.43
C THR A 95 -14.63 -22.58 -3.54
N GLU A 96 -13.57 -22.85 -4.30
CA GLU A 96 -12.45 -21.93 -4.52
C GLU A 96 -12.66 -21.17 -5.84
N TYR A 97 -12.57 -19.84 -5.80
CA TYR A 97 -12.87 -18.96 -6.94
C TYR A 97 -11.67 -18.13 -7.41
N HIS A 98 -10.47 -18.69 -7.31
CA HIS A 98 -9.23 -18.05 -7.72
C HIS A 98 -8.56 -18.79 -8.89
N MET A 99 -7.64 -18.11 -9.56
CA MET A 99 -6.76 -18.71 -10.56
C MET A 99 -5.68 -19.53 -9.86
N MET A 100 -5.17 -20.59 -10.51
CA MET A 100 -3.98 -21.24 -9.98
C MET A 100 -2.75 -20.36 -10.17
N LYS A 101 -1.90 -20.28 -9.14
CA LYS A 101 -0.59 -19.62 -9.25
C LYS A 101 0.34 -20.49 -10.10
N PHE A 102 1.01 -19.87 -11.06
CA PHE A 102 2.06 -20.50 -11.86
C PHE A 102 3.36 -19.78 -11.62
N TYR A 103 4.43 -20.54 -11.39
CA TYR A 103 5.76 -20.02 -11.16
C TYR A 103 6.61 -20.16 -12.43
N SER A 104 7.60 -19.29 -12.60
CA SER A 104 8.56 -19.42 -13.69
C SER A 104 9.53 -20.57 -13.40
N TRP A 105 9.80 -21.41 -14.40
CA TRP A 105 10.73 -22.52 -14.28
C TRP A 105 12.15 -22.04 -14.56
N ASP A 106 12.81 -21.51 -13.54
CA ASP A 106 14.19 -21.00 -13.60
C ASP A 106 15.17 -21.87 -12.79
N ALA A 107 16.46 -21.53 -12.86
CA ALA A 107 17.51 -22.27 -12.16
C ALA A 107 17.35 -22.23 -10.64
N SER A 108 16.85 -21.10 -10.11
CA SER A 108 16.55 -20.93 -8.68
C SER A 108 15.49 -21.94 -8.22
N LEU A 109 14.31 -21.97 -8.87
CA LEU A 109 13.24 -22.92 -8.52
C LEU A 109 13.73 -24.38 -8.57
N ILE A 110 14.54 -24.74 -9.58
CA ILE A 110 15.08 -26.11 -9.69
C ILE A 110 16.01 -26.41 -8.52
N ALA A 111 16.92 -25.49 -8.19
CA ALA A 111 17.82 -25.66 -7.06
C ALA A 111 17.03 -25.85 -5.76
N ASP A 112 15.99 -25.05 -5.54
CA ASP A 112 15.15 -25.09 -4.33
C ASP A 112 14.40 -26.42 -4.19
N ILE A 113 13.80 -26.91 -5.28
CA ILE A 113 13.15 -28.23 -5.30
C ILE A 113 14.16 -29.34 -4.96
N LEU A 114 15.41 -29.21 -5.44
CA LEU A 114 16.45 -30.21 -5.22
C LEU A 114 17.07 -30.16 -3.82
N THR A 115 17.17 -28.97 -3.20
CA THR A 115 17.69 -28.81 -1.83
C THR A 115 16.65 -29.15 -0.76
N GLY A 116 15.36 -29.09 -1.09
CA GLY A 116 14.28 -29.41 -0.17
C GLY A 116 14.04 -28.33 0.90
N GLU A 117 14.52 -27.10 0.65
CA GLU A 117 14.28 -25.95 1.53
C GLU A 117 12.83 -25.49 1.38
N ALA A 118 11.96 -25.93 2.29
CA ALA A 118 10.50 -25.74 2.24
C ALA A 118 10.02 -24.30 2.54
N ARG A 119 10.90 -23.31 2.69
CA ARG A 119 10.57 -21.93 3.11
C ARG A 119 11.07 -20.87 2.11
N ILE A 120 10.73 -21.03 0.83
CA ILE A 120 11.03 -20.04 -0.21
C ILE A 120 9.71 -19.72 -0.91
N ASP A 121 9.32 -18.43 -0.91
CA ASP A 121 8.22 -17.95 -1.76
C ASP A 121 8.81 -17.54 -3.11
N LEU A 122 8.03 -17.70 -4.18
CA LEU A 122 8.50 -17.43 -5.53
C LEU A 122 7.55 -16.46 -6.23
N PRO A 123 8.07 -15.53 -7.05
CA PRO A 123 7.22 -14.62 -7.80
C PRO A 123 6.37 -15.43 -8.77
N PHE A 124 5.06 -15.42 -8.56
CA PHE A 124 4.12 -16.07 -9.46
C PHE A 124 3.83 -15.18 -10.67
N ARG A 125 3.39 -15.80 -11.76
CA ARG A 125 2.99 -15.09 -12.98
C ARG A 125 1.72 -14.28 -12.74
N VAL A 126 1.90 -12.97 -12.82
CA VAL A 126 0.83 -11.98 -12.81
C VAL A 126 0.25 -11.76 -14.21
N THR A 127 -0.82 -10.98 -14.31
CA THR A 127 -1.42 -10.61 -15.60
C THR A 127 -0.53 -9.64 -16.39
N GLU A 128 -0.86 -9.46 -17.67
CA GLU A 128 -0.10 -8.58 -18.56
C GLU A 128 -0.04 -7.13 -18.07
N GLN A 129 -1.13 -6.64 -17.47
CA GLN A 129 -1.19 -5.27 -16.96
C GLN A 129 -0.32 -5.10 -15.71
N GLU A 130 -0.41 -6.05 -14.77
CA GLU A 130 0.41 -6.07 -13.56
C GLU A 130 1.89 -6.23 -13.91
N HIS A 131 2.21 -7.15 -14.83
CA HIS A 131 3.57 -7.32 -15.34
C HIS A 131 4.12 -6.04 -15.96
N ALA A 132 3.29 -5.30 -16.71
CA ALA A 132 3.68 -4.00 -17.25
C ALA A 132 3.95 -2.96 -16.15
N ILE A 133 3.21 -2.99 -15.05
CA ILE A 133 3.42 -2.11 -13.89
C ILE A 133 4.67 -2.52 -13.09
N ILE A 134 4.98 -3.82 -13.03
CA ILE A 134 6.12 -4.35 -12.26
C ILE A 134 7.43 -4.20 -13.04
N GLU A 135 7.50 -4.68 -14.27
CA GLU A 135 8.77 -4.90 -14.98
C GLU A 135 9.12 -3.83 -16.02
N LEU A 136 8.17 -2.99 -16.43
CA LEU A 136 8.52 -1.90 -17.33
C LEU A 136 9.11 -0.76 -16.50
N SER A 137 10.40 -0.46 -16.78
CA SER A 137 11.09 0.70 -16.23
C SER A 137 10.27 1.95 -16.54
N SER A 138 9.56 2.45 -15.53
CA SER A 138 8.86 3.71 -15.63
C SER A 138 9.89 4.83 -15.48
N GLU A 139 9.90 5.77 -16.41
CA GLU A 139 10.72 6.98 -16.29
C GLU A 139 10.02 8.05 -15.41
N SER A 140 8.83 7.73 -14.87
CA SER A 140 7.99 8.60 -14.05
C SER A 140 7.44 7.87 -12.80
N PRO A 141 7.02 8.62 -11.75
CA PRO A 141 6.40 8.02 -10.57
C PRO A 141 5.12 7.26 -10.93
N VAL A 142 4.88 6.12 -10.28
CA VAL A 142 3.72 5.26 -10.57
C VAL A 142 2.60 5.54 -9.59
N LEU A 143 1.41 5.86 -10.11
CA LEU A 143 0.17 5.96 -9.35
C LEU A 143 -0.73 4.78 -9.71
N LEU A 144 -0.89 3.85 -8.78
CA LEU A 144 -1.70 2.64 -8.94
C LEU A 144 -2.95 2.72 -8.07
N ILE A 145 -4.12 2.50 -8.67
CA ILE A 145 -5.38 2.41 -7.95
C ILE A 145 -6.10 1.12 -8.31
N GLY A 146 -6.86 0.60 -7.37
CA GLY A 146 -7.66 -0.60 -7.56
C GLY A 146 -8.37 -0.94 -6.25
N ARG A 147 -9.42 -1.76 -6.30
CA ARG A 147 -10.16 -2.12 -5.10
C ARG A 147 -9.47 -3.22 -4.29
N SER A 148 -10.05 -3.63 -3.15
CA SER A 148 -9.47 -4.70 -2.32
C SER A 148 -9.38 -5.99 -3.14
N GLY A 149 -8.25 -6.68 -3.07
CA GLY A 149 -8.03 -7.93 -3.80
C GLY A 149 -7.68 -7.80 -5.28
N THR A 150 -7.44 -6.60 -5.81
CA THR A 150 -7.04 -6.41 -7.21
C THR A 150 -5.54 -6.56 -7.49
N GLY A 151 -4.73 -7.01 -6.51
CA GLY A 151 -3.28 -7.24 -6.71
C GLY A 151 -2.39 -6.00 -6.52
N LYS A 152 -2.91 -4.92 -5.93
CA LYS A 152 -2.20 -3.67 -5.63
C LYS A 152 -0.88 -3.85 -4.87
N THR A 153 -0.98 -4.38 -3.65
CA THR A 153 0.18 -4.67 -2.79
C THR A 153 1.14 -5.64 -3.47
N THR A 154 0.63 -6.67 -4.17
CA THR A 154 1.47 -7.58 -4.95
C THR A 154 2.28 -6.85 -6.02
N CYS A 155 1.67 -5.93 -6.77
CA CYS A 155 2.41 -5.11 -7.76
C CYS A 155 3.48 -4.25 -7.10
N CYS A 156 3.16 -3.66 -5.94
CA CYS A 156 4.10 -2.86 -5.16
C CYS A 156 5.32 -3.68 -4.73
N VAL A 157 5.08 -4.83 -4.09
CA VAL A 157 6.14 -5.72 -3.58
C VAL A 157 6.95 -6.33 -4.72
N PHE A 158 6.32 -6.83 -5.77
CA PHE A 158 7.02 -7.45 -6.89
C PHE A 158 7.86 -6.43 -7.67
N ARG A 159 7.39 -5.18 -7.80
CA ARG A 159 8.20 -4.12 -8.39
C ARG A 159 9.41 -3.77 -7.54
N MET A 160 9.19 -3.58 -6.24
CA MET A 160 10.25 -3.34 -5.27
C MET A 160 11.30 -4.46 -5.29
N PHE A 161 10.84 -5.71 -5.35
CA PHE A 161 11.69 -6.90 -5.44
C PHE A 161 12.44 -6.98 -6.76
N SER A 162 11.79 -6.70 -7.90
CA SER A 162 12.45 -6.65 -9.21
C SER A 162 13.58 -5.62 -9.21
N GLU A 163 13.33 -4.40 -8.73
CA GLU A 163 14.35 -3.35 -8.60
C GLU A 163 15.50 -3.75 -7.64
N PHE A 164 15.18 -4.39 -6.52
CA PHE A 164 16.17 -4.88 -5.55
C PHE A 164 17.04 -5.98 -6.13
N SER A 165 16.40 -6.97 -6.75
CA SER A 165 17.06 -8.13 -7.34
C SER A 165 17.98 -7.73 -8.49
N ASP A 166 17.52 -6.85 -9.37
CA ASP A 166 18.32 -6.35 -10.48
C ASP A 166 19.53 -5.53 -10.01
N TYR A 167 19.38 -4.79 -8.91
CA TYR A 167 20.48 -4.07 -8.30
C TYR A 167 21.55 -5.03 -7.74
N TRP A 168 21.17 -6.00 -6.90
CA TRP A 168 22.13 -6.90 -6.25
C TRP A 168 22.77 -7.92 -7.20
N ARG A 169 22.14 -8.22 -8.34
CA ARG A 169 22.79 -8.98 -9.43
C ARG A 169 23.90 -8.19 -10.13
N GLN A 170 23.84 -6.86 -10.13
CA GLN A 170 24.85 -5.99 -10.75
C GLN A 170 26.03 -5.71 -9.81
N VAL A 171 25.77 -5.65 -8.51
CA VAL A 171 26.79 -5.42 -7.48
C VAL A 171 27.58 -6.71 -7.26
N ARG A 172 28.87 -6.69 -7.63
CA ARG A 172 29.76 -7.87 -7.51
C ARG A 172 30.22 -8.16 -6.07
N SER A 173 30.12 -7.17 -5.18
CA SER A 173 30.50 -7.25 -3.77
C SER A 173 29.89 -6.06 -3.03
N GLU A 174 29.49 -6.27 -1.78
CA GLU A 174 29.01 -5.22 -0.86
C GLU A 174 30.00 -4.06 -0.70
N ALA A 175 31.28 -4.23 -1.01
CA ALA A 175 32.25 -3.13 -0.93
C ALA A 175 32.14 -2.08 -2.06
N ASN A 176 31.28 -2.28 -3.07
CA ASN A 176 31.23 -1.44 -4.27
C ASN A 176 29.81 -0.91 -4.58
N PRO A 177 29.31 0.09 -3.83
CA PRO A 177 28.04 0.73 -4.13
C PRO A 177 28.06 1.42 -5.50
N ILE A 178 26.92 1.37 -6.22
CA ILE A 178 26.80 1.87 -7.60
C ILE A 178 25.76 2.97 -7.77
N ILE A 179 24.97 3.31 -6.74
CA ILE A 179 23.97 4.38 -6.84
C ILE A 179 24.61 5.69 -6.40
N PRO A 180 24.67 6.73 -7.26
CA PRO A 180 25.26 8.00 -6.87
C PRO A 180 24.39 8.68 -5.80
N ARG A 181 25.01 9.12 -4.71
CA ARG A 181 24.37 9.95 -3.69
C ARG A 181 24.10 11.33 -4.28
N ARG A 182 22.86 11.80 -4.16
CA ARG A 182 22.45 13.14 -4.62
C ARG A 182 21.82 13.87 -3.46
N ARG A 183 22.02 15.19 -3.42
CA ARG A 183 21.32 16.02 -2.45
C ARG A 183 19.82 15.96 -2.67
N LEU A 184 19.09 15.88 -1.55
CA LEU A 184 17.67 16.12 -1.55
C LEU A 184 17.40 17.56 -2.00
N TYR A 185 16.29 17.75 -2.72
CA TYR A 185 15.93 19.01 -3.34
C TYR A 185 14.94 19.77 -2.45
N ARG A 186 15.03 21.09 -2.43
CA ARG A 186 14.06 21.92 -1.71
C ARG A 186 12.85 22.15 -2.60
N LEU A 187 11.67 21.69 -2.19
CA LEU A 187 10.43 22.15 -2.81
C LEU A 187 10.09 23.55 -2.29
N VAL A 188 10.18 24.56 -3.16
CA VAL A 188 9.70 25.91 -2.88
C VAL A 188 8.32 26.05 -3.51
N ASP A 189 7.38 26.61 -2.77
CA ASP A 189 6.10 27.02 -3.32
C ASP A 189 6.31 28.30 -4.15
N PRO A 190 6.18 28.26 -5.49
CA PRO A 190 6.40 29.43 -6.33
C PRO A 190 5.46 30.58 -5.96
N ASP A 191 4.28 30.29 -5.41
CA ASP A 191 3.26 31.28 -5.05
C ASP A 191 3.56 31.97 -3.70
N ALA A 192 4.54 31.48 -2.92
CA ALA A 192 4.97 32.10 -1.66
C ALA A 192 5.93 33.29 -1.87
N ALA A 193 6.46 33.48 -3.09
CA ALA A 193 7.36 34.57 -3.43
C ALA A 193 6.62 35.82 -3.97
N ASP A 194 5.31 35.73 -4.21
CA ASP A 194 4.51 36.78 -4.85
C ASP A 194 3.51 37.48 -3.90
N ASP A 195 3.98 37.85 -2.71
CA ASP A 195 3.26 38.84 -1.88
C ASP A 195 3.54 40.29 -2.36
N GLY A 196 3.91 40.48 -3.64
CA GLY A 196 4.46 41.77 -4.08
C GLY A 196 4.63 42.05 -5.56
N ALA A 197 3.96 41.39 -6.51
CA ALA A 197 3.84 41.92 -7.87
C ALA A 197 2.64 41.33 -8.61
N GLN A 198 1.54 42.10 -8.70
CA GLN A 198 0.47 41.81 -9.65
C GLN A 198 1.04 41.68 -11.08
N SER A 199 0.99 40.47 -11.63
CA SER A 199 0.92 40.25 -13.08
C SER A 199 -0.21 39.26 -13.37
N ASP A 200 -1.31 39.81 -13.89
CA ASP A 200 -2.34 39.05 -14.60
C ASP A 200 -1.70 38.34 -15.79
N GLU A 201 -1.63 37.02 -15.78
CA GLU A 201 -1.68 36.17 -16.97
C GLU A 201 -1.88 34.69 -16.53
N ASP A 202 -2.69 33.96 -17.29
CA ASP A 202 -3.05 32.53 -17.19
C ASP A 202 -4.34 32.15 -16.43
N ALA A 203 -5.46 32.65 -16.96
CA ALA A 203 -6.75 31.96 -16.90
C ALA A 203 -7.04 31.31 -18.27
N ASP A 204 -6.56 30.10 -18.51
CA ASP A 204 -7.03 29.25 -19.63
C ASP A 204 -6.73 27.76 -19.33
N ALA A 205 -7.60 27.13 -18.54
CA ALA A 205 -7.73 25.67 -18.50
C ALA A 205 -9.03 25.26 -17.77
N ALA A 206 -10.18 25.62 -18.32
CA ALA A 206 -11.45 24.98 -17.99
C ALA A 206 -12.48 25.32 -19.07
N ASP A 207 -12.48 24.58 -20.17
CA ASP A 207 -13.66 24.37 -21.01
C ASP A 207 -13.37 23.23 -21.98
N ASP A 208 -13.77 22.01 -21.62
CA ASP A 208 -14.44 21.12 -22.58
C ASP A 208 -15.18 19.99 -21.82
N ALA A 209 -16.41 20.27 -21.43
CA ALA A 209 -17.39 19.28 -21.02
C ALA A 209 -18.79 19.80 -21.41
N GLY A 210 -19.30 19.39 -22.57
CA GLY A 210 -20.65 19.74 -22.97
C GLY A 210 -21.09 19.30 -24.36
N ASP A 211 -21.57 18.06 -24.43
CA ASP A 211 -22.80 17.63 -25.14
C ASP A 211 -22.86 17.64 -26.69
N ALA A 212 -23.20 16.49 -27.27
CA ALA A 212 -24.22 16.37 -28.34
C ALA A 212 -24.44 14.91 -28.79
N ALA A 213 -25.69 14.47 -28.70
CA ALA A 213 -26.23 13.34 -29.43
C ALA A 213 -26.55 13.70 -30.90
N GLY A 214 -26.34 12.72 -31.80
CA GLY A 214 -27.14 12.52 -33.02
C GLY A 214 -26.64 13.15 -34.33
N GLY A 215 -26.49 12.33 -35.38
CA GLY A 215 -26.47 12.78 -36.78
C GLY A 215 -25.47 12.05 -37.68
N GLU A 216 -25.96 11.45 -38.75
CA GLU A 216 -25.24 10.61 -39.70
C GLU A 216 -24.30 11.36 -40.67
N ALA A 217 -23.43 10.55 -41.30
CA ALA A 217 -22.95 10.64 -42.67
C ALA A 217 -21.68 11.48 -43.01
N ASP A 218 -20.69 10.69 -43.46
CA ASP A 218 -19.96 10.83 -44.72
C ASP A 218 -18.50 11.31 -44.73
N GLN A 219 -17.64 10.36 -45.10
CA GLN A 219 -16.50 10.42 -46.02
C GLN A 219 -15.39 11.50 -45.88
N ARG A 220 -14.20 10.92 -45.69
CA ARG A 220 -12.89 11.31 -46.26
C ARG A 220 -12.27 12.59 -45.70
N HIS A 221 -11.23 12.42 -44.88
CA HIS A 221 -9.92 12.98 -45.23
C HIS A 221 -8.77 12.23 -44.53
N ARG A 222 -7.80 11.83 -45.36
CA ARG A 222 -6.55 11.17 -44.99
C ARG A 222 -5.59 12.20 -44.38
N GLY A 223 -5.03 11.90 -43.21
CA GLY A 223 -3.86 12.58 -42.64
C GLY A 223 -2.87 11.56 -42.10
N ARG A 224 -1.71 11.44 -42.76
CA ARG A 224 -0.62 10.53 -42.41
C ARG A 224 0.11 11.05 -41.16
N HIS A 225 0.24 10.24 -40.11
CA HIS A 225 1.38 10.33 -39.19
C HIS A 225 2.07 8.96 -39.08
N ARG A 226 3.26 8.88 -39.68
CA ARG A 226 4.22 7.80 -39.51
C ARG A 226 5.02 8.08 -38.23
N GLY A 227 4.66 7.44 -37.13
CA GLY A 227 5.53 7.26 -35.96
C GLY A 227 6.32 5.96 -36.14
N ARG A 228 7.63 6.07 -36.39
CA ARG A 228 8.55 4.94 -36.61
C ARG A 228 8.91 4.32 -35.26
N VAL A 229 8.14 3.32 -34.82
CA VAL A 229 8.50 2.47 -33.67
C VAL A 229 9.59 1.49 -34.11
N ARG A 230 10.81 1.65 -33.59
CA ARG A 230 11.90 0.68 -33.78
C ARG A 230 11.70 -0.47 -32.78
N ASN A 231 11.24 -1.60 -33.30
CA ASN A 231 11.14 -2.86 -32.58
C ASN A 231 12.53 -3.50 -32.54
N ARG A 232 13.16 -3.66 -31.36
CA ARG A 232 14.31 -4.56 -31.17
C ARG A 232 13.80 -5.85 -30.52
N ASN A 233 13.70 -6.90 -31.33
CA ASN A 233 13.53 -8.27 -30.85
C ASN A 233 14.82 -8.72 -30.16
N ARG A 234 14.75 -9.09 -28.89
CA ARG A 234 15.84 -9.76 -28.17
C ARG A 234 15.58 -11.26 -28.24
N THR A 235 16.24 -11.94 -29.18
CA THR A 235 16.33 -13.41 -29.21
C THR A 235 17.59 -13.83 -28.47
N THR A 236 17.42 -14.76 -27.55
CA THR A 236 18.48 -15.45 -26.81
C THR A 236 19.42 -16.21 -27.74
N ASN A 237 20.71 -15.88 -27.73
CA ASN A 237 21.78 -16.87 -27.78
C ASN A 237 23.11 -16.24 -27.34
N SER A 238 23.93 -17.11 -26.75
CA SER A 238 25.27 -16.96 -26.19
C SER A 238 26.27 -16.12 -26.99
N ASP A 239 27.23 -15.57 -26.23
CA ASP A 239 28.44 -14.80 -26.61
C ASP A 239 28.22 -13.35 -27.04
N ALA A 240 28.43 -12.42 -26.08
CA ALA A 240 28.88 -11.06 -26.32
C ALA A 240 29.34 -10.41 -24.99
N THR A 241 30.59 -10.66 -24.60
CA THR A 241 31.41 -9.64 -23.92
C THR A 241 31.68 -8.53 -24.94
N ASP A 242 31.70 -7.26 -24.51
CA ASP A 242 32.08 -6.04 -25.27
C ASP A 242 30.96 -5.09 -25.77
N THR A 243 29.80 -5.01 -25.09
CA THR A 243 28.84 -3.88 -25.32
C THR A 243 28.42 -3.12 -24.06
N TYR A 244 29.07 -3.33 -22.92
CA TYR A 244 28.62 -2.80 -21.62
C TYR A 244 29.26 -1.48 -21.19
N GLU A 245 30.24 -0.95 -21.94
CA GLU A 245 30.83 0.36 -21.63
C GLU A 245 29.96 1.53 -22.16
N GLU A 246 29.13 1.32 -23.19
CA GLU A 246 28.30 2.38 -23.78
C GLU A 246 27.01 2.69 -22.97
N GLU A 247 26.43 1.72 -22.25
CA GLU A 247 25.23 1.95 -21.43
C GLU A 247 25.56 2.59 -20.07
N ALA A 248 26.73 2.29 -19.47
CA ALA A 248 27.20 2.99 -18.27
C ALA A 248 27.51 4.49 -18.56
N ALA A 249 28.00 4.80 -19.77
CA ALA A 249 28.22 6.17 -20.22
C ALA A 249 26.91 6.94 -20.49
N ALA A 250 25.83 6.26 -20.90
CA ALA A 250 24.53 6.87 -21.15
C ALA A 250 23.78 7.24 -19.85
N VAL A 251 23.96 6.48 -18.76
CA VAL A 251 23.44 6.85 -17.43
C VAL A 251 24.24 8.03 -16.86
N ALA A 252 25.56 8.07 -17.11
CA ALA A 252 26.40 9.22 -16.78
C ALA A 252 26.07 10.49 -17.59
N SER A 253 25.56 10.36 -18.83
CA SER A 253 25.24 11.52 -19.70
C SER A 253 23.87 12.16 -19.44
N SER A 254 23.10 11.69 -18.45
CA SER A 254 21.90 12.40 -17.97
C SER A 254 22.21 13.42 -16.86
N ALA A 255 23.50 13.60 -16.54
CA ALA A 255 23.99 14.66 -15.68
C ALA A 255 23.55 16.02 -16.24
N VAL A 256 22.67 16.70 -15.49
CA VAL A 256 22.52 18.13 -15.66
C VAL A 256 23.81 18.74 -15.14
N ASP A 257 24.66 19.12 -16.10
CA ASP A 257 25.85 19.92 -15.91
C ASP A 257 25.42 21.29 -15.34
N VAL A 258 25.40 21.38 -14.01
CA VAL A 258 25.44 22.68 -13.33
C VAL A 258 26.90 23.10 -13.44
N GLY A 259 27.20 23.80 -14.53
CA GLY A 259 28.55 24.20 -14.87
C GLY A 259 29.25 24.90 -13.70
N SER A 260 30.26 24.23 -13.16
CA SER A 260 31.43 24.87 -12.59
C SER A 260 32.58 23.88 -12.67
N ASP A 261 33.55 24.16 -13.53
CA ASP A 261 34.90 23.59 -13.49
C ASP A 261 35.56 24.01 -12.16
N ASN A 262 35.20 23.35 -11.06
CA ASN A 262 35.86 23.47 -9.77
C ASN A 262 36.66 22.20 -9.54
N GLU A 263 37.98 22.30 -9.64
CA GLU A 263 38.95 21.23 -9.38
C GLU A 263 38.97 20.77 -7.89
N ASP A 264 38.08 21.31 -7.05
CA ASP A 264 37.89 20.99 -5.62
C ASP A 264 36.56 20.25 -5.31
N ALA A 265 35.86 19.70 -6.32
CA ALA A 265 34.64 18.94 -6.07
C ALA A 265 34.95 17.65 -5.28
N PRO A 266 34.26 17.37 -4.15
CA PRO A 266 34.46 16.13 -3.40
C PRO A 266 34.20 14.90 -4.27
N GLU A 267 34.95 13.82 -4.04
CA GLU A 267 34.76 12.57 -4.79
C GLU A 267 33.29 12.14 -4.75
N PRO A 268 32.72 11.66 -5.87
CA PRO A 268 31.32 11.26 -5.93
C PRO A 268 31.07 10.12 -4.94
N GLN A 269 30.19 10.37 -3.98
CA GLN A 269 29.78 9.36 -3.00
C GLN A 269 28.74 8.43 -3.63
N PHE A 270 28.89 7.13 -3.37
CA PHE A 270 27.96 6.11 -3.83
C PHE A 270 27.35 5.39 -2.64
N ASP A 271 26.09 5.01 -2.79
CA ASP A 271 25.31 4.24 -1.83
C ASP A 271 24.85 2.90 -2.39
N HIS A 272 24.55 1.99 -1.46
CA HIS A 272 23.70 0.85 -1.79
C HIS A 272 22.25 1.28 -2.03
N LEU A 273 21.48 0.42 -2.69
CA LEU A 273 20.06 0.69 -2.91
C LEU A 273 19.34 0.78 -1.56
N ARG A 274 18.68 1.91 -1.33
CA ARG A 274 17.93 2.21 -0.10
C ARG A 274 16.46 2.40 -0.46
N GLN A 275 15.71 1.29 -0.44
CA GLN A 275 14.28 1.28 -0.70
C GLN A 275 13.50 1.34 0.62
N LEU A 276 12.42 2.12 0.64
CA LEU A 276 11.52 2.24 1.78
C LEU A 276 10.11 1.80 1.37
N PHE A 277 9.53 0.87 2.11
CA PHE A 277 8.11 0.55 2.08
C PHE A 277 7.41 1.17 3.29
N VAL A 278 6.32 1.89 3.06
CA VAL A 278 5.55 2.55 4.12
C VAL A 278 4.04 2.33 3.96
N THR A 279 3.37 2.06 5.07
CA THR A 279 1.91 1.99 5.19
C THR A 279 1.48 2.44 6.59
N LYS A 280 0.21 2.78 6.79
CA LYS A 280 -0.33 3.01 8.14
C LYS A 280 -0.76 1.72 8.86
N ASN A 281 -0.88 0.61 8.13
CA ASN A 281 -1.30 -0.67 8.70
C ASN A 281 -0.08 -1.52 9.13
N PRO A 282 0.19 -1.68 10.44
CA PRO A 282 1.34 -2.45 10.92
C PRO A 282 1.28 -3.93 10.52
N VAL A 283 0.08 -4.52 10.44
CA VAL A 283 -0.12 -5.91 10.00
C VAL A 283 0.33 -6.10 8.57
N LEU A 284 -0.17 -5.23 7.69
CA LEU A 284 0.22 -5.23 6.28
C LEU A 284 1.73 -5.04 6.13
N CYS A 285 2.34 -4.16 6.93
CA CYS A 285 3.77 -3.93 6.92
C CYS A 285 4.57 -5.20 7.26
N ARG A 286 4.17 -5.93 8.31
CA ARG A 286 4.79 -7.19 8.72
C ARG A 286 4.69 -8.25 7.62
N GLU A 287 3.49 -8.43 7.07
CA GLU A 287 3.25 -9.44 6.03
C GLU A 287 3.99 -9.14 4.73
N VAL A 288 4.03 -7.87 4.32
CA VAL A 288 4.81 -7.44 3.17
C VAL A 288 6.31 -7.67 3.39
N ARG A 289 6.83 -7.33 4.58
CA ARG A 289 8.23 -7.59 4.94
C ARG A 289 8.56 -9.08 4.84
N LYS A 290 7.72 -9.93 5.45
CA LYS A 290 7.89 -11.39 5.43
C LYS A 290 7.90 -11.92 3.99
N ASN A 291 6.88 -11.59 3.21
CA ASN A 291 6.78 -12.01 1.81
C ASN A 291 8.01 -11.58 1.00
N PHE A 292 8.49 -10.35 1.19
CA PHE A 292 9.67 -9.85 0.48
C PHE A 292 10.93 -10.65 0.80
N TYR A 293 11.22 -10.93 2.06
CA TYR A 293 12.41 -11.72 2.42
C TYR A 293 12.28 -13.19 2.04
N ASP A 294 11.06 -13.74 2.04
CA ASP A 294 10.80 -15.08 1.49
C ASP A 294 11.11 -15.14 -0.02
N LEU A 295 10.83 -14.07 -0.78
CA LEU A 295 11.24 -13.93 -2.19
C LEU A 295 12.77 -13.81 -2.34
N CYS A 296 13.43 -13.09 -1.44
CA CYS A 296 14.90 -12.93 -1.45
C CYS A 296 15.64 -14.25 -1.19
N ALA A 297 15.06 -15.17 -0.42
CA ALA A 297 15.65 -16.49 -0.17
C ALA A 297 15.89 -17.29 -1.47
N GLY A 298 15.12 -17.02 -2.54
CA GLY A 298 15.30 -17.63 -3.86
C GLY A 298 16.44 -17.03 -4.71
N LEU A 299 17.08 -15.93 -4.28
CA LEU A 299 18.14 -15.25 -5.02
C LEU A 299 19.53 -15.85 -4.72
N ARG A 300 19.80 -17.04 -5.26
CA ARG A 300 21.07 -17.76 -5.03
C ARG A 300 22.29 -17.17 -5.75
N ASP A 301 22.08 -16.39 -6.82
CA ASP A 301 23.15 -15.83 -7.66
C ASP A 301 23.60 -14.42 -7.23
N ALA A 302 23.02 -13.86 -6.17
CA ALA A 302 23.33 -12.52 -5.67
C ALA A 302 23.94 -12.58 -4.27
N GLU A 303 25.00 -11.81 -4.01
CA GLU A 303 25.53 -11.60 -2.67
C GLU A 303 24.66 -10.56 -1.96
N LEU A 304 23.66 -11.04 -1.22
CA LEU A 304 22.76 -10.19 -0.43
C LEU A 304 23.38 -9.87 0.93
N PRO A 305 23.18 -8.64 1.46
CA PRO A 305 23.58 -8.30 2.82
C PRO A 305 22.75 -9.10 3.83
N GLU A 306 23.32 -9.36 5.01
CA GLU A 306 22.55 -9.96 6.11
C GLU A 306 21.44 -9.00 6.56
N PRO A 307 20.18 -9.45 6.64
CA PRO A 307 19.07 -8.57 6.96
C PRO A 307 19.09 -8.14 8.43
N GLU A 308 18.96 -6.84 8.66
CA GLU A 308 18.79 -6.24 9.99
C GLU A 308 17.34 -5.85 10.20
N PHE A 309 16.66 -6.55 11.12
CA PHE A 309 15.21 -6.37 11.36
C PHE A 309 14.90 -5.30 12.40
N GLU A 310 15.85 -4.97 13.28
CA GLU A 310 15.72 -3.88 14.23
C GLU A 310 15.89 -2.55 13.49
N LEU A 311 14.99 -1.59 13.75
CA LEU A 311 15.08 -0.29 13.11
C LEU A 311 16.26 0.49 13.69
N PRO A 312 17.02 1.20 12.84
CA PRO A 312 18.10 2.03 13.33
C PRO A 312 17.51 3.23 14.07
N ASN A 313 18.19 3.72 15.09
CA ASN A 313 17.76 4.93 15.80
C ASN A 313 17.77 6.18 14.90
N ARG A 314 18.59 6.19 13.84
CA ARG A 314 18.73 7.28 12.87
C ARG A 314 19.01 6.73 11.47
N LEU A 315 18.57 7.42 10.42
CA LEU A 315 18.83 7.04 9.01
C LEU A 315 20.31 7.07 8.66
N GLN A 316 21.10 7.90 9.35
CA GLN A 316 22.54 8.03 9.14
C GLN A 316 23.32 6.79 9.56
N VAL A 317 22.83 6.02 10.53
CA VAL A 317 23.50 4.79 10.99
C VAL A 317 23.01 3.55 10.24
N ALA A 318 22.02 3.69 9.35
CA ALA A 318 21.48 2.60 8.56
C ALA A 318 22.50 2.10 7.51
N ASN A 319 22.85 0.82 7.60
CA ASN A 319 23.69 0.10 6.66
C ASN A 319 22.86 -0.59 5.55
N SER A 320 23.52 -1.33 4.66
CA SER A 320 22.92 -2.13 3.59
C SER A 320 21.93 -3.19 4.09
N GLY A 321 22.19 -3.82 5.24
CA GLY A 321 21.34 -4.85 5.85
C GLY A 321 19.98 -4.35 6.31
N HIS A 322 19.86 -3.07 6.66
CA HIS A 322 18.58 -2.43 7.01
C HIS A 322 17.66 -2.18 5.81
N PHE A 323 18.17 -2.30 4.57
CA PHE A 323 17.41 -2.03 3.36
C PHE A 323 17.14 -3.32 2.57
N PRO A 324 15.92 -3.51 2.05
CA PRO A 324 14.80 -2.57 2.12
C PRO A 324 14.18 -2.46 3.50
N MET A 325 13.76 -1.24 3.84
CA MET A 325 13.16 -0.93 5.13
C MET A 325 11.63 -0.98 5.00
N PHE A 326 10.97 -1.73 5.88
CA PHE A 326 9.51 -1.84 5.95
C PHE A 326 9.05 -1.22 7.26
N VAL A 327 8.31 -0.11 7.20
CA VAL A 327 7.90 0.66 8.38
C VAL A 327 6.44 1.10 8.32
N SER A 328 5.81 1.16 9.49
CA SER A 328 4.60 1.94 9.67
C SER A 328 4.89 3.44 9.53
N SER A 329 3.86 4.25 9.23
CA SER A 329 4.03 5.71 9.19
C SER A 329 4.55 6.28 10.52
N LYS A 330 4.08 5.77 11.66
CA LYS A 330 4.55 6.19 13.00
C LYS A 330 6.05 5.92 13.19
N GLN A 331 6.51 4.71 12.87
CA GLN A 331 7.93 4.35 12.92
C GLN A 331 8.76 5.27 12.01
N LEU A 332 8.30 5.54 10.78
CA LEU A 332 8.99 6.44 9.87
C LEU A 332 9.07 7.87 10.41
N TRP A 333 8.00 8.39 11.01
CA TRP A 333 7.99 9.73 11.60
C TRP A 333 8.93 9.83 12.80
N MET A 334 9.00 8.79 13.64
CA MET A 334 9.98 8.72 14.74
C MET A 334 11.42 8.70 14.24
N LEU A 335 11.67 7.93 13.19
CA LEU A 335 12.98 7.81 12.55
C LEU A 335 13.42 9.13 11.91
N LEU A 336 12.53 9.80 11.18
CA LEU A 336 12.80 11.14 10.64
C LEU A 336 12.97 12.19 11.74
N ASP A 337 12.22 12.10 12.84
CA ASP A 337 12.36 13.00 13.99
C ASP A 337 13.75 12.90 14.63
N ALA A 338 14.33 11.69 14.67
CA ALA A 338 15.68 11.45 15.16
C ALA A 338 16.78 11.82 14.14
N SER A 339 16.48 11.75 12.85
CA SER A 339 17.47 11.88 11.76
C SER A 339 17.61 13.29 11.21
N LEU A 340 16.55 14.11 11.24
CA LEU A 340 16.62 15.50 10.78
C LEU A 340 17.42 16.37 11.76
N PRO A 341 18.13 17.41 11.30
CA PRO A 341 18.82 18.32 12.21
C PRO A 341 17.82 19.22 12.97
N GLY A 342 18.34 19.97 13.95
CA GLY A 342 17.55 20.80 14.86
C GLY A 342 16.93 20.01 16.01
N GLN A 343 16.08 20.68 16.79
CA GLN A 343 15.50 20.08 18.00
C GLN A 343 14.46 18.99 17.64
N PRO A 344 14.65 17.74 18.07
CA PRO A 344 13.65 16.68 17.90
C PRO A 344 12.32 17.02 18.57
N PHE A 345 11.22 16.60 17.94
CA PHE A 345 9.87 16.76 18.49
C PHE A 345 9.69 15.92 19.76
N PHE A 346 10.21 14.69 19.77
CA PHE A 346 10.26 13.82 20.93
C PHE A 346 11.67 13.85 21.54
N GLN A 347 11.76 13.76 22.86
CA GLN A 347 13.08 13.78 23.52
C GLN A 347 13.88 12.53 23.13
N ARG A 348 15.17 12.72 22.81
CA ARG A 348 16.08 11.68 22.33
C ARG A 348 17.29 11.55 23.25
N ASN A 349 17.79 10.34 23.40
CA ASN A 349 19.09 10.06 24.00
C ASN A 349 20.22 10.37 22.99
N GLU A 350 21.47 10.33 23.44
CA GLU A 350 22.64 10.63 22.59
C GLU A 350 22.73 9.71 21.36
N ASP A 351 22.34 8.44 21.52
CA ASP A 351 22.30 7.41 20.47
C ASP A 351 21.12 7.56 19.49
N GLY A 352 20.22 8.53 19.73
CA GLY A 352 19.01 8.73 18.93
C GLY A 352 17.80 7.88 19.35
N SER A 353 17.92 7.03 20.38
CA SER A 353 16.77 6.32 20.94
C SER A 353 15.82 7.28 21.67
N LEU A 354 14.58 6.86 21.89
CA LEU A 354 13.60 7.62 22.67
C LEU A 354 14.09 7.77 24.13
N ALA A 355 14.21 9.02 24.59
CA ALA A 355 14.53 9.28 26.01
C ALA A 355 13.35 8.97 26.94
N LYS A 356 12.14 8.96 26.38
CA LYS A 356 10.89 8.73 27.09
C LYS A 356 9.94 7.92 26.23
N LYS A 357 9.20 6.99 26.83
CA LYS A 357 8.18 6.20 26.11
C LYS A 357 7.03 7.11 25.68
N VAL A 358 6.59 7.01 24.43
CA VAL A 358 5.45 7.77 23.90
C VAL A 358 4.19 6.87 23.93
N PRO A 359 3.17 7.19 24.74
CA PRO A 359 1.97 6.35 24.83
C PRO A 359 1.27 6.17 23.48
N GLY A 360 0.95 4.93 23.11
CA GLY A 360 0.25 4.59 21.85
C GLY A 360 1.12 4.54 20.59
N TRP A 361 2.45 4.55 20.74
CA TRP A 361 3.40 4.49 19.61
C TRP A 361 4.31 3.26 19.63
N GLU A 362 4.35 2.49 20.71
CA GLU A 362 5.19 1.28 20.84
C GLU A 362 4.40 -0.04 21.00
N ASP A 363 3.11 0.01 21.37
CA ASP A 363 2.36 -1.18 21.81
C ASP A 363 1.45 -1.81 20.73
N GLU A 364 1.30 -1.20 19.54
CA GLU A 364 0.38 -1.70 18.50
C GLU A 364 0.86 -3.02 17.84
N GLU A 365 2.17 -3.30 17.78
CA GLU A 365 2.68 -4.53 17.17
C GLU A 365 2.53 -5.77 18.09
N ALA A 366 2.66 -5.60 19.41
CA ALA A 366 2.58 -6.70 20.37
C ALA A 366 1.13 -7.24 20.53
N ASP A 367 0.14 -6.34 20.56
CA ASP A 367 -1.28 -6.71 20.64
C ASP A 367 -1.74 -7.45 19.37
N ILE A 368 -1.17 -7.09 18.21
CA ILE A 368 -1.50 -7.73 16.93
C ILE A 368 -0.69 -9.01 16.70
N GLU A 369 0.56 -9.08 17.16
CA GLU A 369 1.34 -10.33 17.18
C GLU A 369 0.63 -11.42 17.97
N PHE A 370 0.05 -11.06 19.13
CA PHE A 370 -0.79 -11.95 19.88
C PHE A 370 -2.03 -12.40 19.07
N LEU A 371 -2.68 -11.51 18.32
CA LEU A 371 -3.86 -11.85 17.53
C LEU A 371 -3.55 -12.72 16.29
N LEU A 372 -2.37 -12.58 15.69
CA LEU A 372 -1.98 -13.27 14.45
C LEU A 372 -1.30 -14.62 14.66
N ASP A 373 -0.57 -14.79 15.78
CA ASP A 373 0.14 -16.04 16.10
C ASP A 373 -0.72 -17.02 16.93
N SER A 374 -1.87 -16.54 17.42
CA SER A 374 -2.84 -17.34 18.17
C SER A 374 -3.75 -18.14 17.22
N THR A 375 -3.91 -19.44 17.47
CA THR A 375 -4.92 -20.23 16.76
C THR A 375 -6.33 -19.75 17.13
N ALA A 376 -7.35 -20.10 16.33
CA ALA A 376 -8.74 -19.75 16.65
C ALA A 376 -9.19 -20.26 18.04
N ASP A 377 -8.55 -21.31 18.55
CA ASP A 377 -8.75 -21.83 19.90
C ASP A 377 -8.02 -20.96 20.97
N ASP A 378 -6.81 -20.45 20.68
CA ASP A 378 -6.05 -19.57 21.58
C ASP A 378 -6.69 -18.16 21.71
N LEU A 379 -7.26 -17.64 20.63
CA LEU A 379 -8.01 -16.36 20.61
C LEU A 379 -9.31 -16.43 21.45
N PHE A 380 -9.90 -17.62 21.53
CA PHE A 380 -11.11 -17.89 22.30
C PHE A 380 -10.85 -17.82 23.80
N ASP A 381 -9.70 -18.31 24.24
CA ASP A 381 -9.28 -18.30 25.64
C ASP A 381 -8.80 -16.90 26.08
N ALA A 382 -8.17 -16.14 25.18
CA ALA A 382 -7.69 -14.80 25.46
C ALA A 382 -8.81 -13.75 25.64
N ALA A 383 -9.87 -13.85 24.85
CA ALA A 383 -11.03 -12.95 24.95
C ALA A 383 -11.78 -13.07 26.28
N ASN A 384 -11.60 -14.19 27.02
CA ASN A 384 -12.17 -14.42 28.33
C ASN A 384 -11.29 -13.95 29.50
N TYR A 385 -10.10 -13.38 29.24
CA TYR A 385 -9.15 -12.98 30.30
C TYR A 385 -9.18 -11.48 30.62
N TYR A 386 -9.99 -10.69 29.93
CA TYR A 386 -10.22 -9.26 30.22
C TYR A 386 -11.61 -9.01 30.81
N ASP A 387 -11.96 -9.77 31.86
CA ASP A 387 -13.04 -9.40 32.77
C ASP A 387 -12.71 -9.88 34.18
N ASP A 388 -11.93 -9.07 34.92
CA ASP A 388 -12.30 -8.84 36.32
C ASP A 388 -11.87 -7.44 36.76
N GLY A 389 -12.87 -6.69 37.21
CA GLY A 389 -12.77 -5.32 37.64
C GLY A 389 -12.12 -5.20 39.01
N ASN A 390 -11.28 -4.17 39.13
CA ASN A 390 -10.69 -3.72 40.37
C ASN A 390 -11.79 -3.32 41.40
N ALA A 391 -11.89 -4.03 42.52
CA ALA A 391 -12.65 -3.60 43.69
C ALA A 391 -11.93 -3.96 45.00
N ASP A 392 -11.46 -2.91 45.68
CA ASP A 392 -10.81 -2.89 46.99
C ASP A 392 -11.77 -3.32 48.12
N GLY A 393 -11.24 -3.92 49.19
CA GLY A 393 -11.96 -4.01 50.48
C GLY A 393 -11.82 -5.28 51.32
N GLY A 394 -10.71 -5.40 52.06
CA GLY A 394 -10.71 -5.75 53.50
C GLY A 394 -11.05 -7.17 53.99
N GLY A 395 -10.09 -7.78 54.69
CA GLY A 395 -10.37 -8.39 56.01
C GLY A 395 -10.08 -9.89 56.23
N VAL A 396 -8.92 -10.15 56.85
CA VAL A 396 -8.69 -11.06 58.02
C VAL A 396 -8.83 -12.60 57.86
N GLU A 397 -7.70 -13.24 58.20
CA GLU A 397 -7.46 -14.58 58.81
C GLU A 397 -7.61 -15.88 58.01
N GLY A 398 -6.50 -16.65 58.01
CA GLY A 398 -6.57 -18.06 58.45
C GLY A 398 -5.78 -19.10 57.64
N GLY A 399 -4.49 -19.26 57.97
CA GLY A 399 -3.95 -20.58 58.36
C GLY A 399 -3.43 -21.58 57.29
N ALA A 400 -2.14 -21.88 57.46
CA ALA A 400 -1.49 -23.20 57.43
C ALA A 400 -0.94 -23.77 56.09
N ASP A 401 0.39 -23.61 55.96
CA ASP A 401 1.40 -24.68 55.90
C ASP A 401 1.26 -25.79 54.85
N VAL A 402 2.18 -25.78 53.86
CA VAL A 402 3.15 -26.87 53.68
C VAL A 402 4.49 -26.30 53.21
N ALA A 403 5.51 -26.45 54.06
CA ALA A 403 6.90 -26.11 53.80
C ALA A 403 7.62 -27.20 52.99
N GLY A 404 8.68 -26.83 52.26
CA GLY A 404 9.68 -27.81 51.83
C GLY A 404 10.70 -27.38 50.78
N ALA A 405 11.77 -26.70 51.25
CA ALA A 405 13.14 -26.65 50.70
C ALA A 405 13.35 -26.07 49.29
N GLY A 406 14.17 -25.03 49.06
CA GLY A 406 15.40 -24.65 49.73
C GLY A 406 16.58 -24.78 48.74
N GLY A 407 16.93 -23.68 48.08
CA GLY A 407 18.07 -23.62 47.15
C GLY A 407 18.25 -22.22 46.60
N ALA A 408 18.93 -21.36 47.37
CA ALA A 408 19.25 -19.99 47.01
C ALA A 408 20.23 -19.94 45.83
N ASN A 409 19.87 -19.19 44.78
CA ASN A 409 20.82 -18.41 43.99
C ASN A 409 20.24 -17.01 43.88
N ALA A 410 20.83 -16.11 44.67
CA ALA A 410 20.62 -14.68 44.55
C ALA A 410 21.47 -14.18 43.39
N ASP A 411 20.86 -14.09 42.20
CA ASP A 411 21.35 -13.22 41.14
C ASP A 411 20.41 -12.03 41.01
N GLN A 412 21.03 -10.86 41.07
CA GLN A 412 20.42 -9.55 41.19
C GLN A 412 19.60 -9.25 39.94
N GLN A 413 18.28 -9.38 40.03
CA GLN A 413 17.38 -8.61 39.18
C GLN A 413 17.53 -7.13 39.58
N ASN A 414 18.42 -6.43 38.90
CA ASN A 414 18.26 -4.98 38.77
C ASN A 414 16.84 -4.76 38.23
N PRO A 415 15.98 -3.96 38.89
CA PRO A 415 14.75 -3.52 38.25
C PRO A 415 15.17 -2.79 36.97
N ALA A 416 14.62 -3.21 35.82
CA ALA A 416 14.78 -2.47 34.58
C ALA A 416 14.49 -0.98 34.87
N PRO A 417 15.32 -0.04 34.39
CA PRO A 417 15.08 1.37 34.66
C PRO A 417 13.67 1.70 34.18
N GLN A 418 12.82 2.16 35.10
CA GLN A 418 11.49 2.68 34.74
C GLN A 418 11.72 3.85 33.78
N GLN A 419 11.58 3.60 32.49
CA GLN A 419 11.67 4.62 31.47
C GLN A 419 10.56 5.64 31.73
N LEU A 420 10.93 6.90 31.88
CA LEU A 420 9.97 7.98 32.09
C LEU A 420 9.06 8.11 30.86
N GLU A 421 7.76 8.24 31.04
CA GLU A 421 6.82 8.46 29.94
C GLU A 421 6.81 9.93 29.47
N ASP A 422 6.64 10.16 28.17
CA ASP A 422 6.34 11.49 27.64
C ASP A 422 4.97 11.91 28.15
N ARG A 423 4.87 13.13 28.69
CA ARG A 423 3.63 13.66 29.25
C ARG A 423 2.63 14.05 28.16
N ARG A 424 3.10 14.22 26.93
CA ARG A 424 2.27 14.59 25.79
C ARG A 424 1.63 13.35 25.18
N ARG A 425 0.33 13.42 24.93
CA ARG A 425 -0.46 12.34 24.34
C ARG A 425 -0.97 12.76 22.96
N GLU A 426 -0.93 11.82 22.01
CA GLU A 426 -1.51 12.00 20.68
C GLU A 426 -3.04 12.08 20.75
N VAL A 427 -3.63 12.99 19.99
CA VAL A 427 -5.07 13.08 19.78
C VAL A 427 -5.47 12.30 18.54
N THR A 428 -6.08 11.14 18.75
CA THR A 428 -6.78 10.38 17.71
C THR A 428 -8.25 10.82 17.60
N TYR A 429 -8.98 10.31 16.60
CA TYR A 429 -10.42 10.59 16.46
C TYR A 429 -11.21 10.13 17.70
N GLU A 430 -10.84 9.01 18.30
CA GLU A 430 -11.51 8.43 19.47
C GLU A 430 -11.35 9.37 20.66
N LEU A 431 -10.13 9.87 20.91
CA LEU A 431 -9.90 10.84 21.97
C LEU A 431 -10.57 12.19 21.68
N PHE A 432 -10.57 12.62 20.42
CA PHE A 432 -11.25 13.83 20.00
C PHE A 432 -12.75 13.76 20.26
N SER A 433 -13.42 12.71 19.78
CA SER A 433 -14.87 12.55 19.86
C SER A 433 -15.37 12.31 21.28
N THR A 434 -14.67 11.50 22.09
CA THR A 434 -15.10 11.16 23.45
C THR A 434 -14.76 12.23 24.48
N SER A 435 -13.61 12.89 24.35
CA SER A 435 -13.04 13.70 25.44
C SER A 435 -12.87 15.17 25.10
N LEU A 436 -12.40 15.49 23.89
CA LEU A 436 -12.17 16.89 23.50
C LEU A 436 -13.42 17.57 22.97
N TRP A 437 -14.30 16.84 22.29
CA TRP A 437 -15.52 17.37 21.69
C TRP A 437 -16.44 18.02 22.72
N GLU A 438 -16.59 17.39 23.88
CA GLU A 438 -17.41 17.92 24.99
C GLU A 438 -16.81 19.17 25.65
N LYS A 439 -15.49 19.34 25.56
CA LYS A 439 -14.78 20.54 26.07
C LYS A 439 -14.87 21.74 25.11
N LEU A 440 -15.26 21.51 23.85
CA LEU A 440 -15.43 22.60 22.88
C LEU A 440 -16.72 23.39 23.14
N PRO A 441 -16.76 24.70 22.80
CA PRO A 441 -17.92 25.53 23.09
C PRO A 441 -19.21 25.01 22.46
N SER A 442 -20.23 24.74 23.29
CA SER A 442 -21.53 24.17 22.88
C SER A 442 -22.20 24.95 21.73
N LYS A 443 -22.10 26.28 21.76
CA LYS A 443 -22.64 27.17 20.72
C LYS A 443 -22.01 26.94 19.34
N LEU A 444 -20.74 26.54 19.29
CA LEU A 444 -20.01 26.31 18.05
C LEU A 444 -20.21 24.89 17.52
N ARG A 445 -20.32 23.90 18.42
CA ARG A 445 -20.51 22.49 18.04
C ARG A 445 -21.95 22.06 17.77
N SER A 446 -22.94 22.85 18.20
CA SER A 446 -24.37 22.52 18.02
C SER A 446 -24.73 22.31 16.54
N GLY A 447 -25.26 21.12 16.23
CA GLY A 447 -25.65 20.71 14.87
C GLY A 447 -24.49 20.32 13.95
N LEU A 448 -23.27 20.13 14.48
CA LEU A 448 -22.14 19.55 13.73
C LEU A 448 -21.88 18.12 14.17
N GLN A 449 -21.50 17.28 13.21
CA GLN A 449 -20.99 15.94 13.49
C GLN A 449 -19.49 15.98 13.82
N PRO A 450 -19.03 15.34 14.91
CA PRO A 450 -17.62 15.34 15.31
C PRO A 450 -16.69 14.79 14.22
N SER A 451 -17.09 13.72 13.52
CA SER A 451 -16.32 13.09 12.43
C SER A 451 -16.02 14.04 11.27
N LEU A 452 -17.03 14.81 10.87
CA LEU A 452 -16.89 15.77 9.78
C LEU A 452 -15.98 16.94 10.20
N VAL A 453 -16.16 17.47 11.42
CA VAL A 453 -15.28 18.52 11.94
C VAL A 453 -13.85 18.02 12.06
N TRP A 454 -13.64 16.82 12.60
CA TRP A 454 -12.32 16.21 12.67
C TRP A 454 -11.64 16.11 11.31
N THR A 455 -12.39 15.72 10.27
CA THR A 455 -11.89 15.68 8.88
C THR A 455 -11.47 17.05 8.40
N GLU A 456 -12.25 18.10 8.66
CA GLU A 456 -11.88 19.47 8.28
C GLU A 456 -10.59 19.95 8.96
N LEU A 457 -10.45 19.65 10.26
CA LEU A 457 -9.29 20.00 11.07
C LEU A 457 -8.03 19.27 10.58
N VAL A 458 -8.11 17.95 10.45
CA VAL A 458 -6.95 17.08 10.18
C VAL A 458 -6.59 17.05 8.70
N SER A 459 -7.53 16.94 7.77
CA SER A 459 -7.21 16.84 6.34
C SER A 459 -6.94 18.17 5.65
N PHE A 460 -7.74 19.20 5.96
CA PHE A 460 -7.70 20.44 5.19
C PHE A 460 -6.94 21.54 5.92
N ILE A 461 -7.31 21.84 7.18
CA ILE A 461 -6.71 22.96 7.91
C ILE A 461 -5.25 22.68 8.27
N LYS A 462 -4.91 21.48 8.78
CA LYS A 462 -3.54 21.10 9.15
C LYS A 462 -2.84 20.18 8.13
N GLY A 463 -3.59 19.28 7.49
CA GLY A 463 -3.04 18.20 6.65
C GLY A 463 -2.90 18.51 5.16
N SER A 464 -3.06 19.76 4.73
CA SER A 464 -2.85 20.19 3.34
C SER A 464 -1.40 20.64 3.08
N VAL A 465 -0.97 20.67 1.82
CA VAL A 465 0.37 21.17 1.48
C VAL A 465 0.49 22.67 1.77
N GLU A 466 -0.58 23.40 1.47
CA GLU A 466 -0.67 24.83 1.72
C GLU A 466 -0.56 25.13 3.24
N ALA A 467 -1.02 24.22 4.09
CA ALA A 467 -0.82 24.29 5.54
C ALA A 467 0.65 24.08 5.93
N LEU A 468 1.34 23.12 5.31
CA LEU A 468 2.77 22.87 5.58
C LEU A 468 3.68 24.03 5.21
N ASN A 469 3.35 24.75 4.14
CA ASN A 469 4.10 25.95 3.72
C ASN A 469 3.82 27.17 4.62
N SER A 470 2.80 27.09 5.49
CA SER A 470 2.51 28.17 6.43
C SER A 470 3.48 28.12 7.64
N PRO A 471 3.86 29.28 8.22
CA PRO A 471 4.70 29.32 9.42
C PRO A 471 4.11 28.55 10.61
N GLY A 472 2.78 28.51 10.72
CA GLY A 472 2.06 27.83 11.81
C GLY A 472 1.84 26.33 11.59
N GLY A 473 2.04 25.81 10.37
CA GLY A 473 1.65 24.44 10.03
C GLY A 473 0.13 24.25 9.87
N PHE A 474 -0.62 25.33 9.62
CA PHE A 474 -2.07 25.31 9.40
C PHE A 474 -2.54 26.48 8.55
N LEU A 475 -3.65 26.30 7.82
CA LEU A 475 -4.22 27.34 6.96
C LEU A 475 -4.77 28.52 7.77
N SER A 476 -4.69 29.72 7.17
CA SER A 476 -5.46 30.87 7.64
C SER A 476 -6.94 30.72 7.24
N LEU A 477 -7.83 31.43 7.93
CA LEU A 477 -9.26 31.44 7.60
C LEU A 477 -9.52 31.83 6.14
N ALA A 478 -8.74 32.75 5.58
CA ALA A 478 -8.86 33.18 4.19
C ALA A 478 -8.53 32.02 3.22
N LYS A 479 -7.36 31.39 3.39
CA LYS A 479 -6.92 30.25 2.56
C LYS A 479 -7.85 29.05 2.69
N TYR A 480 -8.34 28.78 3.91
CA TYR A 480 -9.30 27.71 4.16
C TYR A 480 -10.64 27.92 3.41
N ARG A 481 -11.12 29.17 3.30
CA ARG A 481 -12.31 29.49 2.51
C ARG A 481 -12.11 29.25 1.03
N GLU A 482 -10.93 29.55 0.49
CA GLU A 482 -10.60 29.36 -0.92
C GLU A 482 -10.47 27.87 -1.27
N LEU A 483 -9.73 27.11 -0.46
CA LEU A 483 -9.44 25.69 -0.69
C LEU A 483 -10.71 24.85 -0.82
N GLY A 484 -11.68 25.07 0.09
CA GLY A 484 -12.84 24.21 0.14
C GLY A 484 -13.90 24.48 -0.95
N LYS A 485 -13.80 25.53 -1.77
CA LYS A 485 -14.75 25.69 -2.91
C LYS A 485 -14.63 24.56 -3.95
N LYS A 486 -13.47 23.91 -4.02
CA LYS A 486 -13.17 22.82 -4.98
C LYS A 486 -13.11 21.42 -4.35
N ARG A 487 -12.91 21.33 -3.02
CA ARG A 487 -12.55 20.07 -2.33
C ARG A 487 -13.50 19.64 -1.19
N ALA A 488 -14.30 20.54 -0.62
CA ALA A 488 -15.18 20.23 0.52
C ALA A 488 -16.48 21.09 0.52
N PRO A 489 -17.47 20.77 -0.35
CA PRO A 489 -18.65 21.60 -0.54
C PRO A 489 -19.63 21.59 0.64
N GLU A 490 -19.58 20.57 1.51
CA GLU A 490 -20.59 20.28 2.54
C GLU A 490 -20.67 21.34 3.67
N PHE A 491 -19.59 22.10 3.90
CA PHE A 491 -19.52 23.15 4.92
C PHE A 491 -19.35 24.57 4.39
N ALA A 492 -19.62 24.83 3.10
CA ALA A 492 -19.37 26.15 2.49
C ALA A 492 -19.92 27.33 3.34
N ASP A 493 -21.09 27.16 3.96
CA ASP A 493 -21.75 28.18 4.78
C ASP A 493 -21.37 28.16 6.28
N SER A 494 -20.66 27.12 6.75
CA SER A 494 -20.29 26.93 8.17
C SER A 494 -18.78 27.01 8.45
N ARG A 495 -17.95 27.31 7.44
CA ARG A 495 -16.47 27.33 7.59
C ARG A 495 -15.95 28.28 8.65
N GLU A 496 -16.58 29.44 8.83
CA GLU A 496 -16.22 30.35 9.92
C GLU A 496 -16.39 29.69 11.29
N ARG A 497 -17.46 28.92 11.46
CA ARG A 497 -17.74 28.19 12.69
C ARG A 497 -16.74 27.07 12.91
N VAL A 498 -16.44 26.29 11.87
CA VAL A 498 -15.44 25.22 11.90
C VAL A 498 -14.04 25.77 12.22
N TYR A 499 -13.66 26.90 11.61
CA TYR A 499 -12.37 27.51 11.89
C TYR A 499 -12.26 28.04 13.32
N ARG A 500 -13.32 28.63 13.88
CA ARG A 500 -13.34 29.00 15.30
C ARG A 500 -13.23 27.77 16.21
N LEU A 501 -13.86 26.64 15.85
CA LEU A 501 -13.66 25.38 16.57
C LEU A 501 -12.20 24.91 16.49
N PHE A 502 -11.56 25.06 15.33
CA PHE A 502 -10.13 24.77 15.17
C PHE A 502 -9.25 25.65 16.09
N GLU A 503 -9.53 26.95 16.21
CA GLU A 503 -8.78 27.84 17.11
C GLU A 503 -8.92 27.42 18.58
N GLU A 504 -10.12 27.02 19.00
CA GLU A 504 -10.39 26.49 20.34
C GLU A 504 -9.71 25.13 20.55
N TYR A 505 -9.75 24.25 19.55
CA TYR A 505 -9.06 22.97 19.54
C TYR A 505 -7.54 23.16 19.72
N GLN A 506 -6.91 24.03 18.93
CA GLN A 506 -5.49 24.35 19.07
C GLN A 506 -5.16 24.94 20.45
N ARG A 507 -6.08 25.69 21.07
CA ARG A 507 -5.88 26.19 22.45
C ARG A 507 -5.92 25.04 23.45
N LEU A 508 -6.91 24.15 23.34
CA LEU A 508 -7.03 22.97 24.19
C LEU A 508 -5.80 22.06 24.09
N LEU A 509 -5.26 21.85 22.88
CA LEU A 509 -4.02 21.09 22.69
C LEU A 509 -2.87 21.70 23.49
N ARG A 510 -2.67 23.02 23.39
CA ARG A 510 -1.61 23.72 24.13
C ARG A 510 -1.81 23.68 25.64
N ASP A 511 -3.03 23.92 26.12
CA ASP A 511 -3.33 23.98 27.55
C ASP A 511 -3.20 22.60 28.23
N LEU A 512 -3.49 21.53 27.50
CA LEU A 512 -3.39 20.15 27.98
C LEU A 512 -2.07 19.47 27.63
N GLY A 513 -1.17 20.12 26.88
CA GLY A 513 0.08 19.53 26.41
C GLY A 513 -0.13 18.34 25.46
N LEU A 514 -1.18 18.37 24.64
CA LEU A 514 -1.51 17.34 23.65
C LEU A 514 -0.97 17.73 22.26
N PHE A 515 -0.87 16.76 21.35
CA PHE A 515 -0.52 17.00 19.95
C PHE A 515 -1.34 16.09 19.03
N ASP A 516 -1.48 16.45 17.76
CA ASP A 516 -1.97 15.53 16.73
C ASP A 516 -0.87 15.19 15.72
N MET A 517 -1.15 14.22 14.85
CA MET A 517 -0.21 13.74 13.84
C MET A 517 0.32 14.88 12.94
N ASN A 518 -0.52 15.84 12.56
CA ASN A 518 -0.08 16.93 11.69
C ASN A 518 0.82 17.94 12.40
N ASP A 519 0.77 18.07 13.72
CA ASP A 519 1.75 18.86 14.48
C ASP A 519 3.17 18.29 14.33
N LEU A 520 3.31 16.97 14.40
CA LEU A 520 4.59 16.29 14.16
C LEU A 520 5.02 16.46 12.71
N VAL A 521 4.15 16.17 11.74
CA VAL A 521 4.47 16.30 10.31
C VAL A 521 4.90 17.72 9.95
N ALA A 522 4.20 18.74 10.46
CA ALA A 522 4.58 20.13 10.26
C ALA A 522 5.94 20.48 10.91
N CYS A 523 6.25 19.90 12.07
CA CYS A 523 7.56 20.04 12.71
C CYS A 523 8.68 19.45 11.84
N LEU A 524 8.51 18.20 11.39
CA LEU A 524 9.46 17.50 10.52
C LEU A 524 9.67 18.24 9.21
N TYR A 525 8.59 18.69 8.58
CA TYR A 525 8.65 19.45 7.33
C TYR A 525 9.42 20.76 7.47
N ARG A 526 9.23 21.50 8.57
CA ARG A 526 10.00 22.72 8.83
C ARG A 526 11.48 22.43 9.04
N ARG A 527 11.81 21.42 9.85
CA ARG A 527 13.20 21.00 10.09
C ARG A 527 13.88 20.58 8.79
N GLN A 528 13.20 19.78 7.97
CA GLN A 528 13.69 19.41 6.65
C GLN A 528 13.84 20.61 5.73
N THR A 529 12.91 21.57 5.75
CA THR A 529 13.00 22.79 4.92
C THR A 529 14.23 23.65 5.29
N VAL A 530 14.52 23.76 6.59
CA VAL A 530 15.73 24.43 7.09
C VAL A 530 16.97 23.65 6.70
N TRP A 531 16.99 22.33 6.87
CA TRP A 531 18.12 21.49 6.46
C TRP A 531 18.43 21.60 4.96
N LEU A 532 17.40 21.52 4.11
CA LEU A 532 17.53 21.71 2.67
C LEU A 532 17.87 23.15 2.27
N ALA A 533 17.76 24.10 3.19
CA ALA A 533 18.17 25.49 2.99
C ALA A 533 19.67 25.71 3.05
N GLU A 534 20.36 24.84 3.77
CA GLU A 534 21.74 25.06 4.14
C GLU A 534 22.63 24.80 2.92
N SER A 535 23.32 25.84 2.47
CA SER A 535 24.23 25.78 1.33
C SER A 535 25.47 24.93 1.64
N ALA A 536 25.77 24.67 2.92
CA ALA A 536 26.89 23.82 3.33
C ALA A 536 26.61 22.34 2.98
N ALA A 537 27.66 21.58 2.68
CA ALA A 537 27.57 20.12 2.63
C ALA A 537 26.96 19.60 3.94
N PRO A 538 25.93 18.73 3.90
CA PRO A 538 25.47 18.09 5.12
C PRO A 538 26.68 17.43 5.78
N SER A 539 26.81 17.59 7.09
CA SER A 539 27.86 16.88 7.81
C SER A 539 27.66 15.37 7.66
N PRO A 540 28.70 14.53 7.80
CA PRO A 540 28.53 13.08 7.77
C PRO A 540 27.49 12.57 8.79
N GLU A 541 27.26 13.32 9.86
CA GLU A 541 26.26 13.04 10.92
C GLU A 541 24.82 13.40 10.50
N GLU A 542 24.64 14.10 9.38
CA GLU A 542 23.34 14.57 8.85
C GLU A 542 23.03 13.98 7.47
N ASP A 543 23.97 13.25 6.87
CA ASP A 543 23.89 12.82 5.49
C ASP A 543 23.30 11.41 5.34
N TRP A 544 22.06 11.36 4.87
CA TRP A 544 21.32 10.13 4.58
C TRP A 544 20.48 10.30 3.30
N ALA A 545 20.16 9.18 2.64
CA ALA A 545 19.39 9.18 1.41
C ALA A 545 18.38 8.02 1.36
N LEU A 546 17.22 8.26 0.76
CA LEU A 546 16.25 7.22 0.39
C LEU A 546 16.07 7.26 -1.13
N HIS A 547 16.40 6.17 -1.80
CA HIS A 547 16.47 6.12 -3.26
C HIS A 547 15.12 5.87 -3.93
N ALA A 548 14.28 5.07 -3.30
CA ALA A 548 12.94 4.76 -3.78
C ALA A 548 11.99 4.58 -2.59
N ILE A 549 10.76 5.07 -2.73
CA ILE A 549 9.74 5.01 -1.68
C ILE A 549 8.47 4.42 -2.26
N PHE A 550 8.00 3.36 -1.63
CA PHE A 550 6.80 2.60 -1.96
C PHE A 550 5.76 2.86 -0.87
N VAL A 551 4.65 3.47 -1.23
CA VAL A 551 3.56 3.85 -0.31
C VAL A 551 2.34 2.99 -0.61
N ASP A 552 1.95 2.14 0.34
CA ASP A 552 0.72 1.36 0.27
C ASP A 552 -0.37 1.92 1.19
N GLU A 553 -1.62 1.68 0.81
CA GLU A 553 -2.81 2.31 1.40
C GLU A 553 -2.70 3.84 1.44
N THR A 554 -2.31 4.44 0.31
CA THR A 554 -2.05 5.89 0.18
C THR A 554 -3.25 6.74 0.63
N GLN A 555 -4.47 6.21 0.54
CA GLN A 555 -5.70 6.88 1.01
C GLN A 555 -5.78 7.09 2.53
N ASP A 556 -4.93 6.45 3.33
CA ASP A 556 -4.86 6.65 4.77
C ASP A 556 -3.91 7.81 5.14
N PHE A 557 -3.17 8.39 4.19
CA PHE A 557 -2.24 9.50 4.41
C PHE A 557 -2.84 10.86 4.07
N THR A 558 -2.50 11.88 4.85
CA THR A 558 -2.82 13.28 4.49
C THR A 558 -1.91 13.79 3.38
N GLN A 559 -2.32 14.86 2.69
CA GLN A 559 -1.47 15.49 1.67
C GLN A 559 -0.16 16.00 2.26
N ALA A 560 -0.19 16.44 3.52
CA ALA A 560 0.98 16.86 4.26
C ALA A 560 1.99 15.71 4.45
N GLU A 561 1.53 14.55 4.89
CA GLU A 561 2.37 13.35 5.05
C GLU A 561 3.00 12.94 3.70
N LEU A 562 2.20 12.88 2.64
CA LEU A 562 2.67 12.52 1.30
C LEU A 562 3.67 13.53 0.73
N SER A 563 3.48 14.82 1.01
CA SER A 563 4.43 15.87 0.64
C SER A 563 5.76 15.74 1.41
N LEU A 564 5.73 15.30 2.67
CA LEU A 564 6.94 15.02 3.44
C LEU A 564 7.70 13.82 2.86
N LEU A 565 6.99 12.72 2.52
CA LEU A 565 7.59 11.55 1.86
C LEU A 565 8.26 11.91 0.54
N LEU A 566 7.57 12.71 -0.30
CA LEU A 566 8.09 13.14 -1.58
C LEU A 566 9.45 13.85 -1.43
N ARG A 567 9.60 14.71 -0.41
CA ARG A 567 10.84 15.44 -0.11
C ARG A 567 11.94 14.56 0.47
N CYS A 568 11.60 13.45 1.11
CA CYS A 568 12.58 12.48 1.62
C CYS A 568 13.18 11.59 0.51
N CYS A 569 12.56 11.55 -0.68
CA CYS A 569 12.99 10.69 -1.78
C CYS A 569 14.01 11.39 -2.68
N GLN A 570 15.17 10.76 -2.87
CA GLN A 570 16.24 11.26 -3.75
C GLN A 570 15.86 11.20 -5.23
N ASP A 571 15.18 10.13 -5.66
CA ASP A 571 14.66 10.00 -7.02
C ASP A 571 13.13 9.84 -7.01
N PRO A 572 12.38 10.95 -7.12
CA PRO A 572 10.93 10.90 -7.01
C PRO A 572 10.27 10.13 -8.16
N ASN A 573 10.98 9.91 -9.27
CA ASN A 573 10.48 9.08 -10.38
C ASN A 573 10.45 7.59 -10.02
N ARG A 574 11.17 7.17 -8.97
CA ARG A 574 11.11 5.83 -8.39
C ARG A 574 10.08 5.69 -7.27
N MET A 575 9.25 6.70 -7.04
CA MET A 575 8.16 6.55 -6.09
C MET A 575 7.00 5.76 -6.68
N PHE A 576 6.39 4.94 -5.84
CA PHE A 576 5.25 4.11 -6.18
C PHE A 576 4.15 4.33 -5.13
N PHE A 577 2.98 4.76 -5.57
CA PHE A 577 1.82 4.98 -4.70
C PHE A 577 0.72 4.02 -5.10
N THR A 578 0.19 3.29 -4.13
CA THR A 578 -0.93 2.39 -4.32
C THR A 578 -1.99 2.53 -3.23
N GLY A 579 -3.26 2.27 -3.57
CA GLY A 579 -4.37 2.43 -2.63
C GLY A 579 -5.76 2.30 -3.26
N ASP A 580 -6.78 2.48 -2.43
CA ASP A 580 -8.20 2.50 -2.80
C ASP A 580 -8.96 3.62 -2.05
N THR A 581 -9.42 4.64 -2.77
CA THR A 581 -10.12 5.77 -2.16
C THR A 581 -11.49 5.44 -1.57
N ALA A 582 -12.16 4.36 -1.99
CA ALA A 582 -13.40 3.94 -1.31
C ALA A 582 -13.15 3.13 -0.03
N GLN A 583 -11.89 2.76 0.26
CA GLN A 583 -11.49 2.11 1.50
C GLN A 583 -10.73 3.05 2.44
N SER A 584 -10.98 4.36 2.34
CA SER A 584 -10.53 5.31 3.36
C SER A 584 -11.39 5.11 4.62
N ILE A 585 -11.00 4.14 5.45
CA ILE A 585 -11.66 3.81 6.73
C ILE A 585 -11.11 4.73 7.84
N MET A 586 -9.94 5.34 7.62
CA MET A 586 -9.31 6.23 8.59
C MET A 586 -10.13 7.51 8.78
N ARG A 587 -10.74 7.65 9.97
CA ARG A 587 -11.57 8.80 10.31
C ARG A 587 -10.70 10.07 10.34
N GLY A 588 -11.09 11.06 9.54
CA GLY A 588 -10.41 12.35 9.49
C GLY A 588 -9.49 12.55 8.29
N VAL A 589 -9.33 11.55 7.42
CA VAL A 589 -8.56 11.65 6.17
C VAL A 589 -9.51 11.77 4.98
N SER A 590 -9.33 12.83 4.19
CA SER A 590 -9.99 13.03 2.90
C SER A 590 -8.91 13.08 1.83
N PHE A 591 -8.90 12.07 0.97
CA PHE A 591 -7.84 11.88 -0.01
C PHE A 591 -8.40 11.41 -1.36
N ARG A 592 -7.81 11.93 -2.44
CA ARG A 592 -8.02 11.47 -3.82
C ARG A 592 -6.70 11.35 -4.56
N PHE A 593 -6.57 10.36 -5.44
CA PHE A 593 -5.38 10.21 -6.28
C PHE A 593 -5.18 11.37 -7.25
N THR A 594 -6.24 12.12 -7.58
CA THR A 594 -6.10 13.40 -8.31
C THR A 594 -5.25 14.42 -7.54
N ASP A 595 -5.30 14.38 -6.20
CA ASP A 595 -4.54 15.31 -5.37
C ASP A 595 -3.03 14.98 -5.39
N LEU A 596 -2.64 13.70 -5.51
CA LEU A 596 -1.23 13.31 -5.74
C LEU A 596 -0.62 13.93 -6.99
N LYS A 597 -1.38 13.97 -8.10
CA LYS A 597 -0.92 14.63 -9.33
C LYS A 597 -0.61 16.10 -9.08
N THR A 598 -1.40 16.75 -8.22
CA THR A 598 -1.19 18.13 -7.81
C THR A 598 0.08 18.26 -6.98
N LEU A 599 0.34 17.33 -6.03
CA LEU A 599 1.59 17.28 -5.27
C LEU A 599 2.82 17.20 -6.18
N PHE A 600 2.81 16.27 -7.14
CA PHE A 600 3.91 16.11 -8.12
C PHE A 600 4.10 17.35 -9.00
N HIS A 601 3.01 18.03 -9.34
CA HIS A 601 3.07 19.27 -10.11
C HIS A 601 3.69 20.42 -9.31
N HIS A 602 3.31 20.60 -8.04
CA HIS A 602 3.96 21.57 -7.15
C HIS A 602 5.44 21.22 -6.96
N ALA A 603 5.75 19.94 -6.80
CA ALA A 603 7.13 19.48 -6.64
C ALA A 603 7.97 19.80 -7.88
N ARG A 604 7.45 19.53 -9.07
CA ARG A 604 8.10 19.82 -10.34
C ARG A 604 8.35 21.32 -10.53
N ARG A 605 7.38 22.18 -10.20
CA ARG A 605 7.56 23.65 -10.28
C ARG A 605 8.66 24.11 -9.32
N GLY A 606 8.70 23.58 -8.10
CA GLY A 606 9.75 23.86 -7.13
C GLY A 606 11.15 23.53 -7.66
N LEU A 607 11.32 22.34 -8.25
CA LEU A 607 12.56 21.89 -8.90
C LEU A 607 12.97 22.74 -10.10
N GLN A 608 12.00 23.15 -10.93
CA GLN A 608 12.27 24.02 -12.08
C GLN A 608 12.77 25.40 -11.65
N SER A 609 12.24 25.96 -10.56
CA SER A 609 12.69 27.25 -10.04
C SER A 609 14.15 27.25 -9.56
N GLN A 610 14.72 26.06 -9.30
CA GLN A 610 16.09 25.85 -8.86
C GLN A 610 17.04 25.43 -9.99
N GLY A 611 16.62 25.51 -11.25
CA GLY A 611 17.46 25.14 -12.40
C GLY A 611 17.56 23.63 -12.68
N ALA A 612 16.91 22.78 -11.89
CA ALA A 612 16.87 21.32 -12.08
C ALA A 612 15.77 20.90 -13.08
N THR A 613 15.76 21.51 -14.26
CA THR A 613 14.79 21.21 -15.32
C THR A 613 14.98 19.79 -15.85
N GLY A 614 14.09 18.86 -15.48
CA GLY A 614 14.11 17.47 -15.94
C GLY A 614 14.27 16.41 -14.85
N ALA A 615 14.51 16.81 -13.60
CA ALA A 615 14.70 15.88 -12.48
C ALA A 615 13.43 15.11 -12.08
N LEU A 616 12.23 15.64 -12.37
CA LEU A 616 10.95 15.02 -12.04
C LEU A 616 10.03 15.01 -13.26
N ARG A 617 9.59 13.81 -13.65
CA ARG A 617 8.56 13.60 -14.67
C ARG A 617 7.19 13.55 -14.02
N MET A 618 6.19 14.07 -14.72
CA MET A 618 4.81 13.90 -14.25
C MET A 618 4.41 12.44 -14.42
N PRO A 619 3.63 11.87 -13.48
CA PRO A 619 3.09 10.54 -13.63
C PRO A 619 2.33 10.39 -14.95
N ASP A 620 2.57 9.29 -15.68
CA ASP A 620 1.99 9.01 -17.00
C ASP A 620 0.47 8.75 -17.00
N GLY A 621 -0.19 8.93 -15.85
CA GLY A 621 -1.61 8.71 -15.63
C GLY A 621 -1.86 7.90 -14.35
N LEU A 622 -3.13 7.62 -14.09
CA LEU A 622 -3.53 6.70 -13.03
C LEU A 622 -3.64 5.29 -13.63
N GLN A 623 -2.85 4.34 -13.14
CA GLN A 623 -2.96 2.94 -13.51
C GLN A 623 -4.09 2.31 -12.70
N VAL A 624 -5.11 1.75 -13.36
CA VAL A 624 -6.30 1.19 -12.69
C VAL A 624 -6.33 -0.33 -12.82
N LEU A 625 -6.32 -1.05 -11.70
CA LEU A 625 -6.54 -2.50 -11.66
C LEU A 625 -8.01 -2.79 -11.37
N THR A 626 -8.64 -3.56 -12.26
CA THR A 626 -10.08 -3.90 -12.20
C THR A 626 -10.33 -5.38 -11.93
N HIS A 627 -9.33 -6.25 -12.08
CA HIS A 627 -9.50 -7.69 -11.89
C HIS A 627 -9.26 -8.04 -10.43
N ASN A 628 -10.24 -8.70 -9.81
CA ASN A 628 -10.18 -9.10 -8.41
C ASN A 628 -9.84 -10.60 -8.29
N TYR A 629 -8.76 -10.89 -7.58
CA TYR A 629 -8.22 -12.25 -7.40
C TYR A 629 -8.70 -12.92 -6.11
N ARG A 630 -9.24 -12.14 -5.16
CA ARG A 630 -9.61 -12.61 -3.82
C ARG A 630 -11.10 -12.89 -3.69
N SER A 631 -11.94 -12.15 -4.41
CA SER A 631 -13.40 -12.28 -4.36
C SER A 631 -13.99 -12.67 -5.71
N HIS A 632 -15.06 -13.46 -5.67
CA HIS A 632 -15.79 -13.87 -6.86
C HIS A 632 -16.88 -12.85 -7.26
N SER A 633 -17.35 -12.95 -8.51
CA SER A 633 -18.30 -11.98 -9.09
C SER A 633 -19.61 -11.81 -8.30
N GLY A 634 -20.07 -12.85 -7.59
CA GLY A 634 -21.28 -12.77 -6.76
C GLY A 634 -21.21 -11.74 -5.63
N ILE A 635 -20.13 -11.73 -4.84
CA ILE A 635 -19.90 -10.75 -3.77
C ILE A 635 -19.60 -9.37 -4.37
N LEU A 636 -18.75 -9.32 -5.39
CA LEU A 636 -18.34 -8.07 -6.04
C LEU A 636 -19.49 -7.35 -6.73
N GLY A 637 -20.50 -8.08 -7.21
CA GLY A 637 -21.71 -7.48 -7.76
C GLY A 637 -22.46 -6.64 -6.72
N LEU A 638 -22.58 -7.14 -5.48
CA LEU A 638 -23.19 -6.39 -4.38
C LEU A 638 -22.31 -5.21 -3.95
N ALA A 639 -21.01 -5.46 -3.76
CA ALA A 639 -20.05 -4.42 -3.38
C ALA A 639 -20.03 -3.26 -4.39
N SER A 640 -20.02 -3.57 -5.68
CA SER A 640 -20.06 -2.59 -6.76
C SER A 640 -21.34 -1.74 -6.71
N CYS A 641 -22.50 -2.32 -6.37
CA CYS A 641 -23.73 -1.56 -6.23
C CYS A 641 -23.63 -0.52 -5.09
N VAL A 642 -23.04 -0.89 -3.96
CA VAL A 642 -22.81 0.03 -2.83
C VAL A 642 -21.88 1.17 -3.26
N ILE A 643 -20.79 0.87 -3.95
CA ILE A 643 -19.85 1.88 -4.46
C ILE A 643 -20.51 2.83 -5.46
N LEU A 644 -21.33 2.31 -6.39
CA LEU A 644 -22.07 3.13 -7.35
C LEU A 644 -23.09 4.06 -6.65
N LEU A 645 -23.75 3.57 -5.59
CA LEU A 645 -24.65 4.40 -4.77
C LEU A 645 -23.87 5.49 -4.04
N LEU A 646 -22.74 5.15 -3.43
CA LEU A 646 -21.87 6.12 -2.78
C LEU A 646 -21.39 7.19 -3.77
N GLY A 647 -21.03 6.81 -5.00
CA GLY A 647 -20.55 7.74 -6.02
C GLY A 647 -21.65 8.67 -6.54
N ARG A 648 -22.90 8.20 -6.53
CA ARG A 648 -24.07 9.01 -6.88
C ARG A 648 -24.48 9.97 -5.75
N LEU A 649 -24.42 9.51 -4.51
CA LEU A 649 -24.85 10.29 -3.34
C LEU A 649 -23.76 11.27 -2.87
N PHE A 650 -22.49 10.89 -3.01
CA PHE A 650 -21.33 11.63 -2.51
C PHE A 650 -20.22 11.71 -3.59
N PRO A 651 -20.50 12.37 -4.74
CA PRO A 651 -19.62 12.34 -5.92
C PRO A 651 -18.23 12.98 -5.69
N SER A 652 -18.09 13.83 -4.67
CA SER A 652 -16.82 14.50 -4.36
C SER A 652 -15.91 13.70 -3.42
N THR A 653 -16.37 12.58 -2.85
CA THR A 653 -15.72 11.94 -1.70
C THR A 653 -14.63 10.93 -2.07
N PHE A 654 -14.68 10.33 -3.27
CA PHE A 654 -13.68 9.36 -3.72
C PHE A 654 -13.54 9.36 -5.24
N ASP A 655 -12.45 8.78 -5.74
CA ASP A 655 -12.19 8.68 -7.18
C ASP A 655 -13.15 7.66 -7.82
N PRO A 656 -13.89 8.03 -8.89
CA PRO A 656 -14.74 7.09 -9.59
C PRO A 656 -13.87 6.06 -10.33
N LEU A 657 -14.13 4.78 -10.07
CA LEU A 657 -13.48 3.66 -10.74
C LEU A 657 -14.51 2.79 -11.43
N GLU A 658 -14.06 2.08 -12.46
CA GLU A 658 -14.84 1.02 -13.08
C GLU A 658 -15.17 -0.07 -12.04
N PRO A 659 -16.32 -0.75 -12.15
CA PRO A 659 -16.67 -1.86 -11.28
C PRO A 659 -15.62 -2.97 -11.34
N ASP A 660 -15.36 -3.60 -10.19
CA ASP A 660 -14.46 -4.73 -10.12
C ASP A 660 -15.01 -5.94 -10.86
N MET A 661 -14.10 -6.67 -11.48
CA MET A 661 -14.37 -7.88 -12.21
C MET A 661 -13.77 -9.06 -11.46
N GLY A 662 -14.65 -9.86 -10.83
CA GLY A 662 -14.24 -11.12 -10.24
C GLY A 662 -13.75 -12.08 -11.33
N LEU A 663 -12.67 -12.81 -11.07
CA LEU A 663 -12.14 -13.75 -12.05
C LEU A 663 -13.11 -14.88 -12.39
N PHE A 664 -13.94 -15.30 -11.42
CA PHE A 664 -14.90 -16.39 -11.58
C PHE A 664 -16.29 -15.96 -11.12
N PRO A 665 -17.36 -16.58 -11.65
CA PRO A 665 -18.69 -16.46 -11.08
C PRO A 665 -18.73 -17.18 -9.72
N GLY A 666 -19.58 -16.72 -8.80
CA GLY A 666 -19.78 -17.34 -7.50
C GLY A 666 -21.17 -17.04 -6.93
N PRO A 667 -21.53 -17.63 -5.78
CA PRO A 667 -22.84 -17.47 -5.16
C PRO A 667 -23.15 -16.00 -4.83
N LYS A 668 -24.42 -15.64 -4.85
CA LYS A 668 -24.84 -14.29 -4.45
C LYS A 668 -24.95 -14.21 -2.92
N PRO A 669 -24.61 -13.08 -2.29
CA PRO A 669 -24.87 -12.86 -0.87
C PRO A 669 -26.36 -13.05 -0.54
N VAL A 670 -26.64 -13.61 0.64
CA VAL A 670 -28.01 -13.92 1.10
C VAL A 670 -28.35 -13.01 2.27
N LEU A 671 -29.51 -12.36 2.20
CA LEU A 671 -30.09 -11.60 3.31
C LEU A 671 -31.00 -12.51 4.13
N ILE A 672 -30.78 -12.55 5.45
CA ILE A 672 -31.54 -13.36 6.39
C ILE A 672 -32.26 -12.40 7.36
N GLU A 673 -33.56 -12.19 7.18
CA GLU A 673 -34.34 -11.19 7.93
C GLU A 673 -34.82 -11.67 9.31
N SER A 674 -34.95 -12.97 9.52
CA SER A 674 -35.46 -13.54 10.78
C SER A 674 -34.86 -14.94 10.99
N CYS A 675 -33.85 -15.01 11.85
CA CYS A 675 -33.14 -16.23 12.20
C CYS A 675 -32.85 -16.23 13.70
N SER A 676 -33.06 -17.34 14.38
CA SER A 676 -32.66 -17.46 15.79
C SER A 676 -31.12 -17.51 15.87
N ALA A 677 -30.56 -17.07 17.00
CA ALA A 677 -29.12 -17.18 17.24
C ALA A 677 -28.61 -18.62 17.10
N THR A 678 -29.43 -19.59 17.53
CA THR A 678 -29.14 -21.02 17.43
C THR A 678 -29.11 -21.50 15.98
N ASP A 679 -30.09 -21.11 15.15
CA ASP A 679 -30.12 -21.48 13.73
C ASP A 679 -28.97 -20.83 12.96
N LEU A 680 -28.60 -19.60 13.33
CA LEU A 680 -27.45 -18.90 12.76
C LEU A 680 -26.14 -19.59 13.15
N ALA A 681 -26.02 -20.05 14.41
CA ALA A 681 -24.91 -20.87 14.85
C ALA A 681 -24.84 -22.20 14.09
N PHE A 682 -25.98 -22.85 13.80
CA PHE A 682 -26.03 -24.05 12.96
C PHE A 682 -25.60 -23.79 11.51
N LEU A 683 -25.96 -22.63 10.93
CA LEU A 683 -25.52 -22.24 9.59
C LEU A 683 -24.00 -22.05 9.54
N LEU A 684 -23.42 -21.39 10.55
CA LEU A 684 -21.98 -21.22 10.70
C LEU A 684 -21.29 -22.59 10.91
N GLN A 685 -21.77 -23.41 11.87
CA GLN A 685 -21.21 -24.75 12.12
C GLN A 685 -21.34 -25.71 10.93
N GLY A 686 -22.44 -25.67 10.19
CA GLY A 686 -22.64 -26.49 8.99
C GLY A 686 -21.64 -26.18 7.87
N ALA A 687 -21.03 -25.00 7.92
CA ALA A 687 -19.94 -24.58 7.04
C ALA A 687 -18.53 -24.77 7.64
N ARG A 688 -18.37 -25.37 8.85
CA ARG A 688 -17.11 -25.98 9.30
C ARG A 688 -16.79 -27.21 8.44
N ARG A 689 -16.44 -26.98 7.18
CA ARG A 689 -15.99 -28.01 6.26
C ARG A 689 -14.65 -28.52 6.79
N LYS A 690 -14.52 -29.84 6.92
CA LYS A 690 -13.24 -30.52 7.19
C LYS A 690 -12.33 -30.38 5.96
N SER A 691 -11.81 -29.18 5.68
CA SER A 691 -10.73 -29.00 4.72
C SER A 691 -9.42 -28.91 5.48
N ASN A 692 -8.61 -29.97 5.43
CA ASN A 692 -7.21 -29.98 5.88
C ASN A 692 -6.30 -29.13 4.96
N ALA A 693 -6.82 -28.07 4.34
CA ALA A 693 -6.03 -27.12 3.59
C ALA A 693 -5.73 -25.96 4.54
N HIS A 694 -4.50 -25.93 5.04
CA HIS A 694 -3.93 -24.77 5.71
C HIS A 694 -4.21 -23.55 4.82
N ILE A 695 -4.96 -22.57 5.33
CA ILE A 695 -5.08 -21.27 4.70
C ILE A 695 -3.94 -20.45 5.30
N ASP A 696 -3.14 -19.82 4.44
CA ASP A 696 -2.17 -18.82 4.87
C ASP A 696 -2.97 -17.62 5.39
N PHE A 697 -3.20 -17.60 6.71
CA PHE A 697 -3.94 -16.60 7.50
C PHE A 697 -5.47 -16.75 7.57
N GLY A 698 -5.99 -16.99 8.78
CA GLY A 698 -7.40 -16.74 9.14
C GLY A 698 -8.24 -17.94 9.60
N ALA A 699 -9.27 -17.67 10.40
CA ALA A 699 -10.35 -18.62 10.69
C ALA A 699 -11.26 -18.78 9.45
N HIS A 700 -11.92 -19.93 9.29
CA HIS A 700 -12.84 -20.13 8.16
C HIS A 700 -14.01 -19.13 8.13
N GLN A 701 -14.37 -18.54 9.28
CA GLN A 701 -15.60 -17.76 9.43
C GLN A 701 -15.42 -16.58 10.38
N ALA A 702 -15.99 -15.44 10.00
CA ALA A 702 -16.03 -14.24 10.85
C ALA A 702 -17.44 -13.62 10.91
N ILE A 703 -17.74 -13.03 12.06
CA ILE A 703 -18.90 -12.17 12.28
C ILE A 703 -18.41 -10.74 12.39
N ILE A 704 -18.88 -9.87 11.51
CA ILE A 704 -18.54 -8.45 11.52
C ILE A 704 -19.69 -7.64 12.10
N VAL A 705 -19.35 -6.79 13.08
CA VAL A 705 -20.26 -5.85 13.75
C VAL A 705 -19.81 -4.40 13.54
N ALA A 706 -20.73 -3.44 13.72
CA ALA A 706 -20.47 -2.04 13.40
C ALA A 706 -19.66 -1.27 14.47
N SER A 707 -19.69 -1.71 15.73
CA SER A 707 -18.99 -1.03 16.83
C SER A 707 -18.53 -1.99 17.93
N ASP A 708 -17.61 -1.52 18.78
CA ASP A 708 -17.14 -2.28 19.94
C ASP A 708 -18.25 -2.59 20.94
N GLU A 709 -19.22 -1.69 21.09
CA GLU A 709 -20.40 -1.92 21.93
C GLU A 709 -21.25 -3.07 21.38
N ALA A 710 -21.45 -3.11 20.06
CA ALA A 710 -22.17 -4.20 19.40
C ALA A 710 -21.42 -5.53 19.53
N ARG A 711 -20.08 -5.51 19.47
CA ARG A 711 -19.24 -6.69 19.72
C ARG A 711 -19.41 -7.20 21.14
N ARG A 712 -19.21 -6.35 22.16
CA ARG A 712 -19.37 -6.73 23.58
C ARG A 712 -20.77 -7.29 23.84
N TYR A 713 -21.79 -6.61 23.33
CA TYR A 713 -23.17 -7.08 23.43
C TYR A 713 -23.35 -8.48 22.83
N LEU A 714 -22.80 -8.75 21.65
CA LEU A 714 -22.93 -10.05 21.00
C LEU A 714 -22.23 -11.15 21.79
N VAL A 715 -21.00 -10.90 22.26
CA VAL A 715 -20.22 -11.84 23.06
C VAL A 715 -20.92 -12.15 24.39
N GLU A 716 -21.45 -11.14 25.07
CA GLU A 716 -22.10 -11.28 26.39
C GLU A 716 -23.51 -11.88 26.30
N ASN A 717 -24.28 -11.55 25.26
CA ASN A 717 -25.72 -11.84 25.22
C ASN A 717 -26.12 -12.92 24.20
N VAL A 718 -25.21 -13.36 23.33
CA VAL A 718 -25.48 -14.36 22.28
C VAL A 718 -24.37 -15.42 22.25
N PRO A 719 -24.23 -16.23 23.32
CA PRO A 719 -23.14 -17.19 23.46
C PRO A 719 -23.14 -18.27 22.37
N GLU A 720 -24.28 -18.55 21.73
CA GLU A 720 -24.37 -19.49 20.60
C GLU A 720 -23.52 -19.08 19.40
N LEU A 721 -23.28 -17.77 19.22
CA LEU A 721 -22.48 -17.22 18.13
C LEU A 721 -21.00 -17.03 18.49
N SER A 722 -20.61 -17.37 19.72
CA SER A 722 -19.20 -17.34 20.13
C SER A 722 -18.32 -18.23 19.25
N ILE A 723 -18.88 -19.26 18.59
CA ILE A 723 -18.21 -20.23 17.71
C ILE A 723 -17.41 -19.65 16.52
N ALA A 724 -17.60 -18.36 16.20
CA ALA A 724 -16.99 -17.65 15.10
C ALA A 724 -16.31 -16.36 15.59
N LEU A 725 -15.27 -15.92 14.90
CA LEU A 725 -14.49 -14.74 15.30
C LEU A 725 -15.32 -13.46 15.14
N VAL A 726 -15.55 -12.71 16.22
CA VAL A 726 -16.35 -11.48 16.20
C VAL A 726 -15.44 -10.26 16.14
N LEU A 727 -15.52 -9.51 15.03
CA LEU A 727 -14.64 -8.37 14.76
C LEU A 727 -15.44 -7.11 14.44
N THR A 728 -14.86 -5.96 14.79
CA THR A 728 -15.31 -4.68 14.23
C THR A 728 -14.81 -4.51 12.79
N VAL A 729 -15.36 -3.53 12.06
CA VAL A 729 -14.89 -3.18 10.70
C VAL A 729 -13.39 -2.85 10.71
N TYR A 730 -12.92 -2.12 11.74
CA TYR A 730 -11.52 -1.72 11.85
C TYR A 730 -10.60 -2.93 12.08
N GLU A 731 -10.97 -3.83 12.98
CA GLU A 731 -10.20 -5.04 13.29
C GLU A 731 -10.21 -6.06 12.14
N SER A 732 -11.29 -6.09 11.35
CA SER A 732 -11.36 -6.94 10.16
C SER A 732 -10.48 -6.44 8.99
N LYS A 733 -9.93 -5.23 9.09
CA LYS A 733 -9.15 -4.62 7.99
C LYS A 733 -7.87 -5.41 7.75
N GLY A 734 -7.70 -5.87 6.52
CA GLY A 734 -6.52 -6.65 6.12
C GLY A 734 -6.63 -8.14 6.47
N LEU A 735 -7.75 -8.60 7.04
CA LEU A 735 -8.04 -10.02 7.26
C LEU A 735 -8.96 -10.56 6.15
N GLU A 736 -8.85 -11.86 5.89
CA GLU A 736 -9.63 -12.58 4.88
C GLU A 736 -10.29 -13.80 5.50
N PHE A 737 -11.51 -14.10 5.03
CA PHE A 737 -12.33 -15.20 5.55
C PHE A 737 -13.08 -15.87 4.38
N ASP A 738 -13.28 -17.19 4.46
CA ASP A 738 -14.06 -17.93 3.46
C ASP A 738 -15.55 -17.54 3.53
N ASP A 739 -16.09 -17.44 4.74
CA ASP A 739 -17.47 -17.01 5.01
C ASP A 739 -17.51 -15.82 5.98
N VAL A 740 -18.28 -14.78 5.65
CA VAL A 740 -18.47 -13.59 6.50
C VAL A 740 -19.95 -13.35 6.76
N LEU A 741 -20.30 -13.18 8.04
CA LEU A 741 -21.63 -12.78 8.49
C LEU A 741 -21.63 -11.33 8.97
N LEU A 742 -22.40 -10.47 8.31
CA LEU A 742 -22.69 -9.13 8.83
C LEU A 742 -23.87 -9.21 9.80
N TYR A 743 -23.63 -9.06 11.10
CA TYR A 743 -24.68 -9.22 12.12
C TYR A 743 -25.25 -7.89 12.57
N ASN A 744 -26.57 -7.70 12.38
CA ASN A 744 -27.32 -6.51 12.80
C ASN A 744 -26.61 -5.18 12.48
N PHE A 745 -25.90 -5.14 11.36
CA PHE A 745 -24.88 -4.14 11.09
C PHE A 745 -25.41 -2.70 11.06
N PHE A 746 -26.67 -2.51 10.65
CA PHE A 746 -27.29 -1.18 10.54
C PHE A 746 -28.20 -0.83 11.74
N LYS A 747 -28.29 -1.69 12.76
CA LYS A 747 -29.22 -1.53 13.89
C LYS A 747 -28.97 -0.23 14.66
N ASP A 748 -27.69 0.06 14.90
CA ASP A 748 -27.26 1.21 15.70
C ASP A 748 -26.83 2.39 14.81
N SER A 749 -27.32 2.45 13.56
CA SER A 749 -26.97 3.50 12.62
C SER A 749 -27.58 4.85 13.03
N PRO A 750 -26.77 5.93 13.16
CA PRO A 750 -27.29 7.26 13.46
C PRO A 750 -28.01 7.90 12.28
N ALA A 751 -28.08 7.24 11.10
CA ALA A 751 -28.73 7.80 9.91
C ALA A 751 -30.24 8.12 10.12
N SER A 752 -30.87 7.52 11.13
CA SER A 752 -32.26 7.80 11.50
C SER A 752 -32.42 9.00 12.44
N GLU A 753 -31.33 9.45 13.07
CA GLU A 753 -31.28 10.70 13.83
C GLU A 753 -31.30 11.85 12.82
N LYS A 754 -32.49 12.40 12.58
CA LYS A 754 -32.69 13.54 11.67
C LYS A 754 -31.69 14.66 12.01
N VAL A 755 -30.79 14.95 11.06
CA VAL A 755 -29.88 16.10 11.04
C VAL A 755 -30.66 17.41 11.02
#